data_AF-A0A452Z176-F1
#
_entry.id   AF-A0A452Z176-F1
#
_cell.length_a   1.000
_cell.length_b   1.000
_cell.length_c   1.000
_cell.angle_alpha   90.00
_cell.angle_beta   90.00
_cell.angle_gamma   90.00
#
_symmetry.space_group_name_H-M   'P 1'
#
loop_
_entity.id
_entity.type
_entity.pdbx_description
1 polymer ?
#
loop_
_entity_poly.entity_id
_entity_poly.type
_entity_poly.pdbx_seq_one_letter_code
_entity_poly.pdbx_strand_id
1 'polypeptide(L)'
;MIGDCLQFRASRRPSFQDMLKTFLRHLLEIPRSPPASPENDFTNVSLPNGVEPSRTSMLDLVHDNPNALHHLVCEGNATGVRDLLAEAASMENSSLIHSLLEAQNTDGYTALHLACRRGSAELVEAIVAYQQNVDILDKDESPPIVFALAAGSPECVRALIRRSANVNSMLREGLGPSLAHICAHHGQPECMQELLMAGADPNAVDGEGESILHIAVAKRYTDCAIVILENGGCSSMSIPNSQNKTPLHLCIETWNASLVKRWVEVASKEQIVEAVDVPSPVGTALCMAAALKKEHEKEGRELVRILLAVGADPTAQDDPHCRTALHTAAMINDAELVKIILDAGVDVNIRNAQNTTPLHVALNRGANSCVGLLLAAGADCNLQDDDGDNSFHIAADASKMIRENLTWVVQMLEHPSPAVDVRNHRGWTLRDFLERLPREWISEELMEKLEDKGVHLSPTIYEVADWVKFRRTVTSPDFGWQGAGPKSIGFVQSIVDNDHLIVSFCSGEARVLTSEVIKVIPLNRGQHVQLKADILEPRFGWRGQSRDSIGTVLCVDDDGILRVGFPGASRGWRADPAEIERVEEYKVGNWVRIRPSLTVAVHGMESITPGSVGVVYSIRPDSSLLLGLCYLSNPWLCEPEEVEHVDPFKIGHQVCVKRSIAEPRYGWGGETHHSVGKIIDIESDGLLIIDIPNRSASWQADPSDMEKIDDFKVGDWVRVKATVPSPKYGWEDVTRSSIGVVHSLEEDGDMGVAFCFRSKLFLCSVADIEKAQPFEVGEKVHVLPSISEPRLGWSNETAATIGAISRIDMDGTLNVKVSGRNSLWKVAPGDAERLSAFEVGDWVRLKPSIGSRPTYDWNSVGKISIAVVHSIQDSGYLELAGCFRKGKWLTHNTDIEKVQSFRIGLHVRFRAGISEPRWGWRDAKPDSRGIIAGVHADGEVRVAIFGVPGLWRGDPADLEIEQVFEVGDWVRLKNDADDWKSLKPGSIGVVHGIGYEDDAWDGTIHVAFCGEQERWIGFSSQLEGVSRFVVGQRVRIRGCIRQPRFGWSNHNHSSIGTISSIDADGKLRIHTPAGARAWLIDPAEVEKVVEEEEVCIGDWVKVKDSVVTPTYQWGDVNHNSIGVAHRAGDGELWVSFCFCERLWLCKGWEVEKVRPFRQGDRVRIRPGLVAPRWGWGMETYASKGEVIGVDANGKLRIKFRWRDRLWVGDPADVILDDTPSPTEASNGGFCS
;
A
#
# COMPACT_ATOMS: atom_id res chain seq x y z
N MET A 1 2.75 -40.05 27.25
CA MET A 1 2.82 -39.06 26.15
C MET A 1 3.13 -39.68 24.78
N ILE A 2 4.36 -40.14 24.48
CA ILE A 2 4.66 -40.73 23.14
C ILE A 2 3.82 -41.99 22.86
N GLY A 3 3.59 -42.84 23.88
CA GLY A 3 2.72 -44.02 23.76
C GLY A 3 1.23 -43.70 23.58
N ASP A 4 0.75 -42.57 24.10
CA ASP A 4 -0.66 -42.15 23.99
C ASP A 4 -0.94 -41.45 22.65
N CYS A 5 0.07 -40.79 22.06
CA CYS A 5 -0.03 -40.14 20.76
C CYS A 5 -0.05 -41.11 19.57
N LEU A 6 0.42 -42.35 19.75
CA LEU A 6 0.39 -43.38 18.70
C LEU A 6 -1.00 -43.96 18.44
N GLN A 7 -1.98 -43.70 19.32
CA GLN A 7 -3.36 -44.17 19.18
C GLN A 7 -4.25 -43.31 18.27
N PHE A 8 -3.78 -42.15 17.79
CA PHE A 8 -4.55 -41.26 16.89
C PHE A 8 -4.29 -41.57 15.40
N ARG A 9 -5.37 -41.52 14.58
CA ARG A 9 -5.32 -41.67 13.10
C ARG A 9 -4.53 -40.54 12.45
N ALA A 10 -3.83 -40.85 11.35
CA ALA A 10 -2.79 -40.02 10.73
C ALA A 10 -3.18 -38.56 10.43
N SER A 11 -4.45 -38.27 10.11
CA SER A 11 -4.94 -36.92 9.78
C SER A 11 -5.21 -36.01 11.00
N ARG A 12 -5.10 -36.53 12.22
CA ARG A 12 -5.28 -35.76 13.47
C ARG A 12 -4.08 -35.87 14.42
N ARG A 13 -2.90 -36.25 13.89
CA ARG A 13 -1.68 -36.24 14.70
C ARG A 13 -1.15 -34.81 14.78
N PRO A 14 -0.86 -34.29 15.98
CA PRO A 14 -0.19 -32.99 16.10
C PRO A 14 1.20 -33.06 15.44
N SER A 15 1.64 -31.96 14.85
CA SER A 15 2.95 -31.88 14.18
C SER A 15 4.09 -32.13 15.19
N PHE A 16 5.25 -32.60 14.72
CA PHE A 16 6.41 -32.81 15.61
C PHE A 16 6.76 -31.53 16.39
N GLN A 17 6.55 -30.36 15.76
CA GLN A 17 6.78 -29.05 16.35
C GLN A 17 5.73 -28.64 17.38
N ASP A 18 4.47 -29.05 17.23
CA ASP A 18 3.42 -28.87 18.25
C ASP A 18 3.61 -29.81 19.44
N MET A 19 4.10 -31.02 19.16
CA MET A 19 4.51 -31.98 20.19
C MET A 19 5.73 -31.44 20.94
N LEU A 20 6.69 -30.85 20.22
CA LEU A 20 7.86 -30.17 20.79
C LEU A 20 7.46 -28.92 21.57
N LYS A 21 6.49 -28.13 21.12
CA LYS A 21 5.95 -26.96 21.84
C LYS A 21 5.24 -27.35 23.12
N THR A 22 4.45 -28.41 23.08
CA THR A 22 3.76 -28.92 24.28
C THR A 22 4.76 -29.51 25.27
N PHE A 23 5.79 -30.19 24.76
CA PHE A 23 6.91 -30.70 25.55
C PHE A 23 7.78 -29.58 26.14
N LEU A 24 8.06 -28.53 25.36
CA LEU A 24 8.82 -27.34 25.76
C LEU A 24 8.03 -26.48 26.76
N ARG A 25 6.71 -26.37 26.58
CA ARG A 25 5.81 -25.69 27.53
C ARG A 25 5.75 -26.43 28.86
N HIS A 26 5.70 -27.76 28.85
CA HIS A 26 5.85 -28.54 30.09
C HIS A 26 7.28 -28.47 30.66
N LEU A 27 8.31 -28.35 29.84
CA LEU A 27 9.70 -28.06 30.28
C LEU A 27 9.86 -26.67 30.92
N LEU A 28 9.04 -25.70 30.51
CA LEU A 28 9.03 -24.33 31.03
C LEU A 28 8.12 -24.17 32.27
N GLU A 29 7.10 -25.02 32.42
CA GLU A 29 6.23 -25.11 33.61
C GLU A 29 6.84 -25.96 34.74
N ILE A 30 7.90 -26.72 34.47
CA ILE A 30 8.74 -27.29 35.52
C ILE A 30 9.51 -26.13 36.16
N PRO A 31 9.42 -25.91 37.48
CA PRO A 31 10.18 -24.86 38.13
C PRO A 31 11.66 -25.07 37.85
N ARG A 32 12.34 -24.03 37.32
CA ARG A 32 13.80 -24.01 37.18
C ARG A 32 14.39 -24.08 38.59
N SER A 33 14.80 -25.28 39.01
CA SER A 33 15.71 -25.47 40.11
C SER A 33 17.05 -24.77 39.79
N PRO A 34 17.78 -24.25 40.80
CA PRO A 34 19.17 -23.82 40.63
C PRO A 34 20.04 -25.02 40.23
N PRO A 35 21.28 -24.82 39.73
CA PRO A 35 22.17 -25.94 39.46
C PRO A 35 22.35 -26.77 40.74
N ALA A 36 22.19 -28.08 40.61
CA ALA A 36 22.22 -29.02 41.73
C ALA A 36 23.64 -29.07 42.34
N SER A 37 23.78 -28.51 43.53
CA SER A 37 24.70 -29.02 44.55
C SER A 37 24.19 -30.38 45.03
N PRO A 38 25.06 -31.35 45.35
CA PRO A 38 24.62 -32.62 45.93
C PRO A 38 24.48 -32.45 47.44
N GLU A 39 23.26 -32.37 47.95
CA GLU A 39 23.00 -32.59 49.38
C GLU A 39 21.92 -33.66 49.54
N ASN A 40 22.36 -34.80 50.08
CA ASN A 40 21.51 -35.87 50.58
C ASN A 40 20.79 -35.40 51.85
N ASP A 41 19.50 -35.74 51.93
CA ASP A 41 18.67 -35.59 53.12
C ASP A 41 19.30 -36.23 54.36
N PHE A 42 19.48 -35.44 55.43
CA PHE A 42 19.36 -35.92 56.80
C PHE A 42 18.34 -35.07 57.54
N THR A 43 17.18 -35.66 57.78
CA THR A 43 16.11 -35.16 58.63
C THR A 43 16.64 -34.84 60.03
N ASN A 44 16.46 -33.61 60.51
CA ASN A 44 16.58 -33.31 61.93
C ASN A 44 15.31 -32.66 62.48
N VAL A 45 14.75 -33.39 63.44
CA VAL A 45 13.63 -33.03 64.31
C VAL A 45 14.06 -31.86 65.18
N SER A 46 13.25 -30.81 65.20
CA SER A 46 13.35 -29.71 66.16
C SER A 46 12.96 -30.13 67.58
N LEU A 47 13.82 -29.86 68.56
CA LEU A 47 13.52 -29.62 69.99
C LEU A 47 14.66 -28.74 70.58
N PRO A 48 14.45 -28.02 71.70
CA PRO A 48 14.72 -26.59 71.76
C PRO A 48 15.82 -26.19 72.76
N ASN A 49 16.24 -24.93 72.64
CA ASN A 49 16.97 -24.12 73.62
C ASN A 49 18.37 -24.57 74.04
N GLY A 50 19.33 -23.67 73.78
CA GLY A 50 20.34 -23.29 74.76
C GLY A 50 21.76 -23.81 74.53
N VAL A 51 22.68 -22.85 74.66
CA VAL A 51 24.12 -22.98 74.95
C VAL A 51 25.04 -23.25 73.75
N GLU A 52 25.98 -22.32 73.53
CA GLU A 52 27.15 -22.44 72.67
C GLU A 52 27.89 -23.76 72.89
N PRO A 53 28.46 -24.37 71.83
CA PRO A 53 29.68 -25.12 72.01
C PRO A 53 30.81 -24.78 71.04
N SER A 54 31.98 -24.75 71.65
CA SER A 54 33.38 -24.79 71.20
C SER A 54 33.69 -25.31 69.79
N ARG A 55 34.61 -24.56 69.14
CA ARG A 55 35.58 -24.95 68.09
C ARG A 55 35.77 -26.47 67.98
N THR A 56 35.03 -27.09 67.08
CA THR A 56 35.34 -28.44 66.59
C THR A 56 36.26 -28.25 65.39
N SER A 57 37.41 -28.93 65.37
CA SER A 57 38.37 -28.76 64.27
C SER A 57 37.74 -29.21 62.96
N MET A 58 37.89 -28.43 61.89
CA MET A 58 37.39 -28.79 60.56
C MET A 58 37.97 -30.11 60.03
N LEU A 59 39.00 -30.66 60.67
CA LEU A 59 39.71 -31.86 60.24
C LEU A 59 38.96 -33.18 60.51
N ASP A 60 38.11 -33.26 61.55
CA ASP A 60 37.41 -34.53 61.86
C ASP A 60 36.28 -34.84 60.86
N LEU A 61 35.83 -33.87 60.06
CA LEU A 61 34.85 -34.02 58.98
C LEU A 61 35.46 -34.41 57.63
N VAL A 62 36.79 -34.23 57.46
CA VAL A 62 37.50 -34.41 56.19
C VAL A 62 37.87 -35.88 55.93
N HIS A 63 37.95 -36.72 56.98
CA HIS A 63 38.22 -38.15 56.82
C HIS A 63 37.05 -38.96 56.26
N ASP A 64 35.81 -38.48 56.37
CA ASP A 64 34.60 -39.21 55.93
C ASP A 64 33.97 -38.68 54.63
N ASN A 65 34.35 -37.49 54.15
CA ASN A 65 33.74 -36.89 52.96
C ASN A 65 34.79 -36.28 51.99
N PRO A 66 35.25 -37.04 50.98
CA PRO A 66 36.24 -36.55 50.01
C PRO A 66 35.74 -35.37 49.15
N ASN A 67 34.43 -35.08 49.17
CA ASN A 67 33.81 -33.99 48.41
C ASN A 67 33.67 -32.68 49.21
N ALA A 68 34.24 -32.58 50.41
CA ALA A 68 34.20 -31.35 51.22
C ALA A 68 34.78 -30.15 50.48
N LEU A 69 35.83 -30.36 49.68
CA LEU A 69 36.42 -29.33 48.82
C LEU A 69 35.48 -28.90 47.68
N HIS A 70 34.75 -29.84 47.05
CA HIS A 70 33.76 -29.54 46.00
C HIS A 70 32.62 -28.67 46.52
N HIS A 71 32.15 -28.91 47.74
CA HIS A 71 31.09 -28.12 48.37
C HIS A 71 31.50 -26.65 48.56
N LEU A 72 32.67 -26.41 49.15
CA LEU A 72 33.21 -25.05 49.32
C LEU A 72 33.44 -24.32 47.99
N VAL A 73 33.84 -25.04 46.94
CA VAL A 73 33.99 -24.50 45.58
C VAL A 73 32.63 -24.15 44.97
N CYS A 74 31.61 -25.00 45.14
CA CYS A 74 30.24 -24.73 44.70
C CYS A 74 29.63 -23.52 45.41
N GLU A 75 29.89 -23.34 46.71
CA GLU A 75 29.48 -22.15 47.47
C GLU A 75 30.24 -20.88 47.08
N GLY A 76 31.40 -21.03 46.43
CA GLY A 76 32.25 -19.91 46.05
C GLY A 76 33.12 -19.36 47.18
N ASN A 77 33.34 -20.12 48.25
CA ASN A 77 34.04 -19.70 49.45
C ASN A 77 35.58 -19.84 49.29
N ALA A 78 36.22 -18.87 48.63
CA ALA A 78 37.65 -18.89 48.37
C ALA A 78 38.52 -18.84 49.64
N THR A 79 38.04 -18.18 50.69
CA THR A 79 38.71 -18.16 52.00
C THR A 79 38.68 -19.54 52.66
N GLY A 80 37.52 -20.20 52.68
CA GLY A 80 37.36 -21.54 53.24
C GLY A 80 38.18 -22.59 52.49
N VAL A 81 38.30 -22.47 51.16
CA VAL A 81 39.17 -23.34 50.35
C VAL A 81 40.65 -23.14 50.71
N ARG A 82 41.12 -21.89 50.85
CA ARG A 82 42.51 -21.60 51.25
C ARG A 82 42.81 -22.11 52.65
N ASP A 83 41.91 -21.89 53.59
CA ASP A 83 42.07 -22.29 54.99
C ASP A 83 42.13 -23.83 55.11
N LEU A 84 41.23 -24.55 54.43
CA LEU A 84 41.21 -26.01 54.42
C LEU A 84 42.46 -26.63 53.77
N LEU A 85 42.94 -26.06 52.66
CA LEU A 85 44.17 -26.52 52.00
C LEU A 85 45.43 -26.16 52.81
N ALA A 86 45.46 -25.00 53.48
CA ALA A 86 46.56 -24.58 54.35
C ALA A 86 46.64 -25.43 55.63
N GLU A 87 45.50 -25.77 56.24
CA GLU A 87 45.43 -26.69 57.38
C GLU A 87 45.91 -28.09 56.98
N ALA A 88 45.47 -28.62 55.83
CA ALA A 88 45.93 -29.90 55.31
C ALA A 88 47.43 -29.91 54.98
N ALA A 89 48.01 -28.78 54.54
CA ALA A 89 49.44 -28.61 54.31
C ALA A 89 50.27 -28.56 55.60
N SER A 90 49.71 -28.03 56.69
CA SER A 90 50.41 -27.87 57.97
C SER A 90 50.67 -29.19 58.71
N MET A 91 49.92 -30.26 58.42
CA MET A 91 50.03 -31.56 59.09
C MET A 91 51.03 -32.54 58.47
N GLU A 92 51.88 -32.11 57.52
CA GLU A 92 52.83 -32.96 56.75
C GLU A 92 52.19 -34.17 56.02
N ASN A 93 50.86 -34.23 55.91
CA ASN A 93 50.13 -35.30 55.23
C ASN A 93 49.95 -34.98 53.73
N SER A 94 51.04 -35.06 52.96
CA SER A 94 51.02 -34.86 51.50
C SER A 94 50.02 -35.78 50.78
N SER A 95 49.70 -36.94 51.35
CA SER A 95 48.71 -37.89 50.83
C SER A 95 47.27 -37.41 50.96
N LEU A 96 46.92 -36.65 52.00
CA LEU A 96 45.55 -36.12 52.19
C LEU A 96 45.26 -34.96 51.23
N ILE A 97 46.25 -34.08 51.01
CA ILE A 97 46.14 -32.98 50.04
C ILE A 97 45.95 -33.55 48.62
N HIS A 98 46.75 -34.56 48.26
CA HIS A 98 46.62 -35.24 46.97
C HIS A 98 45.25 -35.91 46.81
N SER A 99 44.77 -36.60 47.86
CA SER A 99 43.46 -37.26 47.85
C SER A 99 42.28 -36.27 47.73
N LEU A 100 42.38 -35.07 48.30
CA LEU A 100 41.33 -34.06 48.22
C LEU A 100 41.30 -33.33 46.88
N LEU A 101 42.48 -33.05 46.31
CA LEU A 101 42.60 -32.36 45.02
C LEU A 101 42.23 -33.25 43.83
N GLU A 102 42.50 -34.55 43.91
CA GLU A 102 42.17 -35.53 42.86
C GLU A 102 40.82 -36.22 43.05
N ALA A 103 40.11 -35.95 44.16
CA ALA A 103 38.77 -36.50 44.38
C ALA A 103 37.84 -36.09 43.23
N GLN A 104 37.21 -37.08 42.60
CA GLN A 104 36.23 -36.89 41.55
C GLN A 104 34.82 -37.11 42.08
N ASN A 105 33.91 -36.20 41.75
CA ASN A 105 32.49 -36.35 42.10
C ASN A 105 31.81 -37.41 41.21
N THR A 106 30.49 -37.57 41.35
CA THR A 106 29.70 -38.54 40.58
C THR A 106 29.78 -38.35 39.06
N ASP A 107 30.16 -37.17 38.58
CA ASP A 107 30.29 -36.82 37.17
C ASP A 107 31.75 -36.88 36.69
N GLY A 108 32.72 -37.20 37.56
CA GLY A 108 34.14 -37.21 37.24
C GLY A 108 34.87 -35.89 37.48
N TYR A 109 34.16 -34.85 37.95
CA TYR A 109 34.75 -33.52 38.14
C TYR A 109 35.56 -33.43 39.43
N THR A 110 36.76 -32.87 39.33
CA THR A 110 37.55 -32.42 40.49
C THR A 110 37.10 -31.04 40.96
N ALA A 111 37.54 -30.63 42.15
CA ALA A 111 37.31 -29.28 42.65
C ALA A 111 37.83 -28.20 41.67
N LEU A 112 38.92 -28.49 40.95
CA LEU A 112 39.46 -27.59 39.92
C LEU A 112 38.53 -27.44 38.71
N HIS A 113 37.89 -28.53 38.24
CA HIS A 113 36.89 -28.46 37.17
C HIS A 113 35.71 -27.56 37.55
N LEU A 114 35.21 -27.70 38.78
CA LEU A 114 34.10 -26.89 39.28
C LEU A 114 34.48 -25.41 39.44
N ALA A 115 35.70 -25.12 39.91
CA ALA A 115 36.21 -23.76 40.01
C ALA A 115 36.34 -23.08 38.64
N CYS A 116 36.83 -23.83 37.63
CA CYS A 116 36.95 -23.36 36.25
C CYS A 116 35.58 -23.16 35.59
N ARG A 117 34.63 -24.08 35.81
CA ARG A 117 33.24 -23.95 35.32
C ARG A 117 32.52 -22.73 35.88
N ARG A 118 32.89 -22.30 37.09
CA ARG A 118 32.38 -21.08 37.72
C ARG A 118 33.02 -19.80 37.15
N GLY A 119 34.14 -19.90 36.45
CA GLY A 119 34.92 -18.75 35.98
C GLY A 119 35.57 -17.93 37.11
N SER A 120 35.84 -18.57 38.26
CA SER A 120 36.29 -17.87 39.47
C SER A 120 37.81 -17.96 39.63
N ALA A 121 38.53 -16.96 39.10
CA ALA A 121 40.01 -16.93 39.13
C ALA A 121 40.58 -17.08 40.54
N GLU A 122 39.97 -16.47 41.56
CA GLU A 122 40.43 -16.58 42.96
C GLU A 122 40.35 -18.01 43.52
N LEU A 123 39.39 -18.82 43.07
CA LEU A 123 39.25 -20.22 43.48
C LEU A 123 40.26 -21.09 42.72
N VAL A 124 40.43 -20.83 41.43
CA VAL A 124 41.43 -21.50 40.60
C VAL A 124 42.84 -21.25 41.16
N GLU A 125 43.20 -20.00 41.47
CA GLU A 125 44.49 -19.66 42.07
C GLU A 125 44.70 -20.31 43.45
N ALA A 126 43.65 -20.36 44.28
CA ALA A 126 43.72 -21.00 45.59
C ALA A 126 43.97 -22.52 45.50
N ILE A 127 43.35 -23.20 44.54
CA ILE A 127 43.50 -24.65 44.33
C ILE A 127 44.83 -24.97 43.65
N VAL A 128 45.16 -24.25 42.57
CA VAL A 128 46.37 -24.47 41.76
C VAL A 128 47.65 -24.09 42.53
N ALA A 129 47.57 -23.31 43.61
CA ALA A 129 48.70 -23.08 44.51
C ALA A 129 49.25 -24.37 45.14
N TYR A 130 48.39 -25.37 45.37
CA TYR A 130 48.73 -26.64 46.04
C TYR A 130 48.66 -27.85 45.09
N GLN A 131 48.14 -27.69 43.88
CA GLN A 131 47.98 -28.75 42.88
C GLN A 131 49.12 -28.72 41.84
N GLN A 132 49.85 -29.84 41.69
CA GLN A 132 50.96 -29.93 40.72
C GLN A 132 50.50 -30.30 39.31
N ASN A 133 49.53 -31.21 39.17
CA ASN A 133 48.96 -31.58 37.87
C ASN A 133 47.64 -30.86 37.63
N VAL A 134 47.61 -29.95 36.66
CA VAL A 134 46.41 -29.17 36.29
C VAL A 134 45.61 -29.80 35.14
N ASP A 135 46.15 -30.83 34.48
CA ASP A 135 45.53 -31.51 33.33
C ASP A 135 44.83 -32.81 33.76
N ILE A 136 44.08 -32.77 34.86
CA ILE A 136 43.31 -33.92 35.33
C ILE A 136 42.09 -34.10 34.43
N LEU A 137 41.88 -35.28 33.87
CA LEU A 137 40.74 -35.55 32.99
C LEU A 137 39.50 -35.96 33.80
N ASP A 138 38.35 -35.46 33.39
CA ASP A 138 37.05 -35.95 33.85
C ASP A 138 36.64 -37.26 33.13
N LYS A 139 35.38 -37.69 33.31
CA LYS A 139 34.84 -38.90 32.66
C LYS A 139 34.69 -38.78 31.14
N ASP A 140 34.61 -37.56 30.63
CA ASP A 140 34.49 -37.24 29.21
C ASP A 140 35.85 -36.88 28.59
N GLU A 141 36.95 -37.26 29.27
CA GLU A 141 38.34 -37.00 28.87
C GLU A 141 38.67 -35.51 28.72
N SER A 142 37.95 -34.64 29.43
CA SER A 142 38.09 -33.19 29.35
C SER A 142 38.93 -32.62 30.49
N PRO A 143 39.98 -31.80 30.21
CA PRO A 143 40.75 -31.14 31.25
C PRO A 143 40.04 -29.90 31.82
N PRO A 144 40.42 -29.40 33.01
CA PRO A 144 39.73 -28.30 33.69
C PRO A 144 39.74 -26.99 32.89
N ILE A 145 40.77 -26.79 32.06
CA ILE A 145 40.90 -25.61 31.19
C ILE A 145 39.73 -25.51 30.18
N VAL A 146 39.15 -26.62 29.74
CA VAL A 146 37.96 -26.62 28.86
C VAL A 146 36.78 -25.90 29.51
N PHE A 147 36.59 -26.09 30.81
CA PHE A 147 35.53 -25.45 31.58
C PHE A 147 35.78 -23.95 31.76
N ALA A 148 37.06 -23.53 31.89
CA ALA A 148 37.43 -22.12 31.94
C ALA A 148 37.19 -21.42 30.58
N LEU A 149 37.48 -22.11 29.47
CA LEU A 149 37.20 -21.64 28.11
C LEU A 149 35.70 -21.53 27.85
N ALA A 150 34.92 -22.53 28.26
CA ALA A 150 33.46 -22.50 28.15
C ALA A 150 32.83 -21.41 29.03
N ALA A 151 33.44 -21.08 30.17
CA ALA A 151 33.02 -19.99 31.04
C ALA A 151 33.43 -18.60 30.53
N GLY A 152 34.35 -18.51 29.56
CA GLY A 152 34.84 -17.23 29.04
C GLY A 152 35.69 -16.43 30.03
N SER A 153 36.42 -17.10 30.92
CA SER A 153 37.29 -16.41 31.91
C SER A 153 38.76 -16.47 31.51
N PRO A 154 39.32 -15.39 30.92
CA PRO A 154 40.72 -15.35 30.52
C PRO A 154 41.67 -15.41 31.74
N GLU A 155 41.24 -14.92 32.90
CA GLU A 155 42.02 -14.98 34.14
C GLU A 155 42.20 -16.43 34.63
N CYS A 156 41.14 -17.24 34.57
CA CYS A 156 41.21 -18.67 34.91
C CYS A 156 42.15 -19.40 33.94
N VAL A 157 42.03 -19.11 32.63
CA VAL A 157 42.91 -19.68 31.59
C VAL A 157 44.37 -19.31 31.86
N ARG A 158 44.65 -18.03 32.13
CA ARG A 158 46.00 -17.55 32.45
C ARG A 158 46.57 -18.18 33.71
N ALA A 159 45.75 -18.38 34.75
CA ALA A 159 46.16 -19.03 36.00
C ALA A 159 46.57 -20.50 35.77
N LEU A 160 45.85 -21.22 34.91
CA LEU A 160 46.18 -22.61 34.53
C LEU A 160 47.42 -22.67 33.63
N ILE A 161 47.55 -21.80 32.63
CA ILE A 161 48.72 -21.73 31.73
C ILE A 161 50.01 -21.44 32.50
N ARG A 162 49.98 -20.53 33.49
CA ARG A 162 51.13 -20.24 34.37
C ARG A 162 51.66 -21.48 35.10
N ARG A 163 50.86 -22.53 35.18
CA ARG A 163 51.16 -23.79 35.86
C ARG A 163 51.37 -24.93 34.88
N SER A 164 51.76 -24.58 33.65
CA SER A 164 52.12 -25.50 32.57
C SER A 164 50.98 -26.41 32.12
N ALA A 165 49.73 -25.93 32.17
CA ALA A 165 48.61 -26.63 31.53
C ALA A 165 48.91 -26.90 30.05
N ASN A 166 48.60 -28.10 29.58
CA ASN A 166 48.87 -28.50 28.21
C ASN A 166 47.90 -27.84 27.22
N VAL A 167 48.33 -26.72 26.64
CA VAL A 167 47.59 -25.93 25.65
C VAL A 167 47.35 -26.67 24.32
N ASN A 168 48.14 -27.70 24.02
CA ASN A 168 48.04 -28.52 22.81
C ASN A 168 47.34 -29.86 23.07
N SER A 169 46.64 -30.00 24.20
CA SER A 169 45.87 -31.21 24.49
C SER A 169 44.72 -31.38 23.50
N MET A 170 44.53 -32.62 23.04
CA MET A 170 43.40 -33.05 22.23
C MET A 170 42.46 -33.87 23.11
N LEU A 171 41.16 -33.58 23.05
CA LEU A 171 40.15 -34.26 23.87
C LEU A 171 39.91 -35.73 23.53
N ARG A 172 40.32 -36.17 22.34
CA ARG A 172 40.19 -37.57 21.89
C ARG A 172 41.49 -37.98 21.20
N GLU A 173 41.97 -39.20 21.45
CA GLU A 173 43.22 -39.69 20.88
C GLU A 173 43.24 -39.60 19.34
N GLY A 174 44.22 -38.86 18.81
CA GLY A 174 44.63 -38.87 17.40
C GLY A 174 43.91 -37.91 16.45
N LEU A 175 42.65 -37.51 16.72
CA LEU A 175 41.81 -36.73 15.78
C LEU A 175 40.73 -35.83 16.46
N GLY A 176 40.81 -35.61 17.78
CA GLY A 176 39.83 -34.79 18.52
C GLY A 176 40.04 -33.26 18.39
N PRO A 177 39.03 -32.43 18.73
CA PRO A 177 39.19 -30.97 18.73
C PRO A 177 40.26 -30.55 19.75
N SER A 178 41.13 -29.62 19.35
CA SER A 178 42.09 -28.98 20.26
C SER A 178 41.38 -27.98 21.18
N LEU A 179 42.06 -27.56 22.27
CA LEU A 179 41.53 -26.51 23.15
C LEU A 179 41.17 -25.21 22.41
N ALA A 180 41.93 -24.87 21.37
CA ALA A 180 41.63 -23.72 20.53
C ALA A 180 40.33 -23.88 19.72
N HIS A 181 40.00 -25.09 19.23
CA HIS A 181 38.71 -25.35 18.57
C HIS A 181 37.53 -25.12 19.53
N ILE A 182 37.69 -25.53 20.79
CA ILE A 182 36.65 -25.34 21.81
C ILE A 182 36.51 -23.84 22.12
N CYS A 183 37.62 -23.12 22.26
CA CYS A 183 37.61 -21.68 22.48
C CYS A 183 36.93 -20.93 21.31
N ALA A 184 37.19 -21.33 20.07
CA ALA A 184 36.52 -20.80 18.88
C ALA A 184 35.02 -21.15 18.86
N HIS A 185 34.65 -22.36 19.29
CA HIS A 185 33.24 -22.78 19.39
C HIS A 185 32.45 -21.95 20.41
N HIS A 186 33.09 -21.51 21.51
CA HIS A 186 32.49 -20.63 22.52
C HIS A 186 32.65 -19.14 22.22
N GLY A 187 33.42 -18.77 21.19
CA GLY A 187 33.53 -17.39 20.73
C GLY A 187 34.21 -16.43 21.69
N GLN A 188 35.23 -16.87 22.42
CA GLN A 188 35.89 -16.08 23.48
C GLN A 188 37.21 -15.47 22.99
N PRO A 189 37.26 -14.17 22.60
CA PRO A 189 38.45 -13.58 21.98
C PRO A 189 39.62 -13.43 22.96
N GLU A 190 39.38 -13.01 24.21
CA GLU A 190 40.44 -12.83 25.21
C GLU A 190 41.04 -14.18 25.64
N CYS A 191 40.19 -15.20 25.81
CA CYS A 191 40.66 -16.56 26.10
C CYS A 191 41.47 -17.13 24.93
N MET A 192 41.04 -16.88 23.69
CA MET A 192 41.76 -17.29 22.49
C MET A 192 43.13 -16.62 22.43
N GLN A 193 43.20 -15.32 22.73
CA GLN A 193 44.46 -14.58 22.77
C GLN A 193 45.45 -15.20 23.77
N GLU A 194 45.00 -15.55 24.98
CA GLU A 194 45.86 -16.19 25.98
C GLU A 194 46.36 -17.57 25.52
N LEU A 195 45.51 -18.38 24.88
CA LEU A 195 45.91 -19.69 24.33
C LEU A 195 46.95 -19.55 23.22
N LEU A 196 46.75 -18.62 22.28
CA LEU A 196 47.67 -18.40 21.17
C LEU A 196 49.01 -17.83 21.65
N MET A 197 49.01 -16.91 22.62
CA MET A 197 50.24 -16.42 23.26
C MET A 197 50.98 -17.52 24.03
N ALA A 198 50.27 -18.53 24.53
CA ALA A 198 50.85 -19.69 25.21
C ALA A 198 51.38 -20.77 24.25
N GLY A 199 51.27 -20.57 22.93
CA GLY A 199 51.81 -21.47 21.91
C GLY A 199 50.82 -22.53 21.40
N ALA A 200 49.50 -22.30 21.56
CA ALA A 200 48.51 -23.07 20.80
C ALA A 200 48.64 -22.77 19.30
N ASP A 201 48.55 -23.79 18.45
CA ASP A 201 48.65 -23.63 17.00
C ASP A 201 47.40 -22.90 16.45
N PRO A 202 47.52 -21.68 15.90
CA PRO A 202 46.40 -20.92 15.34
C PRO A 202 45.83 -21.55 14.05
N ASN A 203 46.55 -22.49 13.43
CA ASN A 203 46.14 -23.18 12.21
C ASN A 203 45.82 -24.67 12.44
N ALA A 204 45.57 -25.06 13.70
CA ALA A 204 45.16 -26.43 14.01
C ALA A 204 43.87 -26.81 13.26
N VAL A 205 43.79 -28.08 12.87
CA VAL A 205 42.67 -28.68 12.15
C VAL A 205 42.16 -29.90 12.93
N ASP A 206 40.84 -30.04 13.05
CA ASP A 206 40.21 -31.18 13.72
C ASP A 206 39.97 -32.38 12.79
N GLY A 207 39.35 -33.44 13.31
CA GLY A 207 39.07 -34.67 12.55
C GLY A 207 38.09 -34.50 11.38
N GLU A 208 37.35 -33.39 11.30
CA GLU A 208 36.43 -33.06 10.19
C GLU A 208 37.10 -32.15 9.14
N GLY A 209 38.39 -31.83 9.31
CA GLY A 209 39.10 -30.89 8.47
C GLY A 209 38.79 -29.43 8.79
N GLU A 210 38.06 -29.14 9.87
CA GLU A 210 37.74 -27.77 10.26
C GLU A 210 38.94 -27.15 10.98
N SER A 211 39.41 -26.00 10.49
CA SER A 211 40.36 -25.18 11.25
C SER A 211 39.64 -24.37 12.33
N ILE A 212 40.40 -23.88 13.31
CA ILE A 212 39.90 -22.98 14.36
C ILE A 212 39.14 -21.78 13.76
N LEU A 213 39.63 -21.26 12.64
CA LEU A 213 39.01 -20.13 11.94
C LEU A 213 37.68 -20.51 11.27
N HIS A 214 37.52 -21.74 10.75
CA HIS A 214 36.23 -22.19 10.21
C HIS A 214 35.15 -22.14 11.27
N ILE A 215 35.43 -22.66 12.47
CA ILE A 215 34.47 -22.70 13.59
C ILE A 215 34.09 -21.27 14.01
N ALA A 216 35.08 -20.39 14.17
CA ALA A 216 34.83 -18.99 14.56
C ALA A 216 33.94 -18.26 13.53
N VAL A 217 34.21 -18.46 12.23
CA VAL A 217 33.43 -17.84 11.15
C VAL A 217 32.03 -18.43 11.03
N ALA A 218 31.89 -19.76 11.05
CA ALA A 218 30.60 -20.45 10.96
C ALA A 218 29.65 -20.08 12.11
N LYS A 219 30.19 -19.84 13.31
CA LYS A 219 29.44 -19.36 14.48
C LYS A 219 29.25 -17.83 14.52
N ARG A 220 29.79 -17.10 13.56
CA ARG A 220 29.72 -15.63 13.41
C ARG A 220 30.40 -14.87 14.56
N TYR A 221 31.46 -15.42 15.13
CA TYR A 221 32.28 -14.76 16.16
C TYR A 221 33.43 -13.97 15.51
N THR A 222 33.10 -12.79 14.97
CA THR A 222 34.03 -11.91 14.25
C THR A 222 35.27 -11.56 15.06
N ASP A 223 35.08 -11.19 16.32
CA ASP A 223 36.17 -10.66 17.15
C ASP A 223 37.16 -11.78 17.53
N CYS A 224 36.64 -12.98 17.82
CA CYS A 224 37.46 -14.17 18.03
C CYS A 224 38.23 -14.54 16.74
N ALA A 225 37.57 -14.47 15.57
CA ALA A 225 38.22 -14.69 14.29
C ALA A 225 39.33 -13.66 14.00
N ILE A 226 39.14 -12.39 14.35
CA ILE A 226 40.17 -11.34 14.22
C ILE A 226 41.38 -11.67 15.10
N VAL A 227 41.18 -12.07 16.35
CA VAL A 227 42.27 -12.46 17.25
C VAL A 227 43.07 -13.63 16.68
N ILE A 228 42.41 -14.63 16.08
CA ILE A 228 43.08 -15.76 15.42
C ILE A 228 43.96 -15.27 14.26
N LEU A 229 43.45 -14.38 13.40
CA LEU A 229 44.22 -13.82 12.29
C LEU A 229 45.45 -13.02 12.76
N GLU A 230 45.28 -12.17 13.76
CA GLU A 230 46.36 -11.33 14.31
C GLU A 230 47.50 -12.12 14.97
N ASN A 231 47.22 -13.35 15.42
CA ASN A 231 48.17 -14.23 16.08
C ASN A 231 48.64 -15.41 15.19
N GLY A 232 48.69 -15.21 13.87
CA GLY A 232 49.30 -16.15 12.92
C GLY A 232 48.34 -17.13 12.24
N GLY A 233 47.03 -16.94 12.38
CA GLY A 233 45.99 -17.76 11.75
C GLY A 233 45.70 -17.44 10.28
N CYS A 234 46.43 -16.50 9.65
CA CYS A 234 46.18 -16.11 8.25
C CYS A 234 46.31 -17.27 7.26
N SER A 235 47.19 -18.24 7.52
CA SER A 235 47.36 -19.43 6.67
C SER A 235 46.14 -20.35 6.70
N SER A 236 45.31 -20.30 7.75
CA SER A 236 44.06 -21.07 7.82
C SER A 236 43.06 -20.69 6.74
N MET A 237 43.17 -19.48 6.16
CA MET A 237 42.24 -19.00 5.13
C MET A 237 42.29 -19.80 3.83
N SER A 238 43.37 -20.56 3.58
CA SER A 238 43.51 -21.46 2.41
C SER A 238 43.16 -22.92 2.70
N ILE A 239 42.98 -23.32 3.97
CA ILE A 239 42.73 -24.71 4.34
C ILE A 239 41.27 -25.07 4.01
N PRO A 240 41.00 -26.11 3.21
CA PRO A 240 39.64 -26.58 2.96
C PRO A 240 39.19 -27.58 4.04
N ASN A 241 37.93 -27.48 4.46
CA ASN A 241 37.26 -28.46 5.31
C ASN A 241 36.74 -29.69 4.52
N SER A 242 36.07 -30.62 5.19
CA SER A 242 35.42 -31.79 4.57
C SER A 242 34.39 -31.49 3.47
N GLN A 243 33.88 -30.25 3.40
CA GLN A 243 32.99 -29.77 2.33
C GLN A 243 33.75 -29.04 1.19
N ASN A 244 35.08 -29.08 1.20
CA ASN A 244 35.95 -28.28 0.33
C ASN A 244 35.69 -26.77 0.40
N LYS A 245 35.25 -26.26 1.56
CA LYS A 245 35.12 -24.83 1.82
C LYS A 245 36.28 -24.37 2.69
N THR A 246 36.86 -23.23 2.34
CA THR A 246 37.84 -22.55 3.20
C THR A 246 37.15 -21.55 4.13
N PRO A 247 37.82 -21.00 5.15
CA PRO A 247 37.24 -19.95 5.98
C PRO A 247 36.88 -18.70 5.17
N LEU A 248 37.58 -18.41 4.07
CA LEU A 248 37.24 -17.31 3.17
C LEU A 248 35.87 -17.52 2.50
N HIS A 249 35.56 -18.75 2.07
CA HIS A 249 34.23 -19.08 1.55
C HIS A 249 33.14 -18.91 2.62
N LEU A 250 33.41 -19.34 3.86
CA LEU A 250 32.48 -19.13 4.97
C LEU A 250 32.31 -17.64 5.31
N CYS A 251 33.33 -16.80 5.12
CA CYS A 251 33.20 -15.35 5.29
C CYS A 251 32.20 -14.76 4.29
N ILE A 252 32.14 -15.31 3.08
CA ILE A 252 31.18 -14.87 2.05
C ILE A 252 29.77 -15.37 2.39
N GLU A 253 29.63 -16.63 2.82
CA GLU A 253 28.32 -17.18 3.26
C GLU A 253 27.75 -16.45 4.48
N THR A 254 28.62 -15.92 5.34
CA THR A 254 28.24 -15.16 6.54
C THR A 254 28.25 -13.63 6.33
N TRP A 255 28.57 -13.17 5.12
CA TRP A 255 28.66 -11.76 4.70
C TRP A 255 29.62 -10.90 5.53
N ASN A 256 30.71 -11.50 5.99
CA ASN A 256 31.66 -10.89 6.92
C ASN A 256 32.78 -10.12 6.19
N ALA A 257 32.43 -8.98 5.59
CA ALA A 257 33.40 -8.12 4.91
C ALA A 257 34.48 -7.56 5.86
N SER A 258 34.14 -7.32 7.13
CA SER A 258 35.07 -6.80 8.13
C SER A 258 36.24 -7.75 8.40
N LEU A 259 35.97 -9.05 8.52
CA LEU A 259 37.01 -10.05 8.73
C LEU A 259 37.91 -10.20 7.49
N VAL A 260 37.33 -10.17 6.28
CA VAL A 260 38.11 -10.21 5.03
C VAL A 260 39.02 -8.98 4.93
N LYS A 261 38.52 -7.77 5.24
CA LYS A 261 39.37 -6.56 5.30
C LYS A 261 40.53 -6.73 6.28
N ARG A 262 40.25 -7.22 7.49
CA ARG A 262 41.28 -7.40 8.51
C ARG A 262 42.31 -8.45 8.11
N TRP A 263 41.86 -9.54 7.50
CA TRP A 263 42.75 -10.55 6.94
C TRP A 263 43.70 -9.95 5.90
N VAL A 264 43.20 -9.12 4.99
CA VAL A 264 44.00 -8.44 3.95
C VAL A 264 45.02 -7.47 4.56
N GLU A 265 44.70 -6.82 5.68
CA GLU A 265 45.64 -5.93 6.37
C GLU A 265 46.78 -6.66 7.09
N VAL A 266 46.53 -7.89 7.56
CA VAL A 266 47.48 -8.66 8.40
C VAL A 266 48.26 -9.71 7.60
N ALA A 267 47.66 -10.28 6.56
CA ALA A 267 48.25 -11.36 5.79
C ALA A 267 49.39 -10.88 4.88
N SER A 268 50.39 -11.75 4.68
CA SER A 268 51.41 -11.56 3.64
C SER A 268 50.82 -11.76 2.25
N LYS A 269 51.48 -11.21 1.22
CA LYS A 269 51.02 -11.35 -0.18
C LYS A 269 50.96 -12.82 -0.61
N GLU A 270 51.92 -13.62 -0.17
CA GLU A 270 52.00 -15.04 -0.46
C GLU A 270 50.78 -15.80 0.10
N GLN A 271 50.41 -15.52 1.35
CA GLN A 271 49.23 -16.14 2.00
C GLN A 271 47.91 -15.74 1.34
N ILE A 272 47.82 -14.50 0.83
CA ILE A 272 46.63 -14.05 0.09
C ILE A 272 46.51 -14.85 -1.21
N VAL A 273 47.57 -14.93 -2.01
CA VAL A 273 47.56 -15.65 -3.29
C VAL A 273 47.22 -17.14 -3.10
N GLU A 274 47.68 -17.77 -2.02
CA GLU A 274 47.37 -19.17 -1.70
C GLU A 274 45.90 -19.41 -1.31
N ALA A 275 45.17 -18.38 -0.85
CA ALA A 275 43.83 -18.54 -0.29
C ALA A 275 42.69 -18.01 -1.18
N VAL A 276 42.93 -16.93 -1.94
CA VAL A 276 41.86 -16.20 -2.65
C VAL A 276 41.19 -17.04 -3.74
N ASP A 277 41.98 -17.84 -4.47
CA ASP A 277 41.52 -18.58 -5.64
C ASP A 277 41.30 -20.07 -5.37
N VAL A 278 41.23 -20.48 -4.10
CA VAL A 278 40.89 -21.87 -3.75
C VAL A 278 39.46 -22.15 -4.21
N PRO A 279 39.21 -23.21 -5.00
CA PRO A 279 37.85 -23.53 -5.45
C PRO A 279 37.04 -24.23 -4.36
N SER A 280 35.75 -23.90 -4.28
CA SER A 280 34.73 -24.67 -3.54
C SER A 280 33.72 -25.29 -4.51
N PRO A 281 32.82 -26.20 -4.06
CA PRO A 281 31.77 -26.76 -4.92
C PRO A 281 30.79 -25.73 -5.54
N VAL A 282 30.82 -24.48 -5.06
CA VAL A 282 29.98 -23.38 -5.55
C VAL A 282 30.79 -22.37 -6.39
N GLY A 283 32.09 -22.61 -6.57
CA GLY A 283 33.05 -21.70 -7.21
C GLY A 283 34.02 -21.08 -6.21
N THR A 284 34.88 -20.18 -6.71
CA THR A 284 35.82 -19.41 -5.87
C THR A 284 35.11 -18.38 -5.00
N ALA A 285 35.83 -17.83 -4.05
CA ALA A 285 35.39 -16.72 -3.20
C ALA A 285 34.79 -15.56 -4.01
N LEU A 286 35.43 -15.17 -5.13
CA LEU A 286 34.95 -14.10 -6.00
C LEU A 286 33.60 -14.42 -6.64
N CYS A 287 33.44 -15.62 -7.19
CA CYS A 287 32.20 -16.08 -7.82
C CYS A 287 31.06 -16.17 -6.80
N MET A 288 31.32 -16.70 -5.61
CA MET A 288 30.34 -16.77 -4.53
C MET A 288 29.89 -15.37 -4.09
N ALA A 289 30.81 -14.41 -3.98
CA ALA A 289 30.49 -13.04 -3.59
C ALA A 289 29.62 -12.33 -4.65
N ALA A 290 29.91 -12.54 -5.93
CA ALA A 290 29.12 -12.01 -7.05
C ALA A 290 27.74 -12.68 -7.18
N ALA A 291 27.59 -13.92 -6.70
CA ALA A 291 26.35 -14.69 -6.72
C ALA A 291 25.53 -14.57 -5.42
N LEU A 292 25.91 -13.70 -4.48
CA LEU A 292 25.15 -13.48 -3.26
C LEU A 292 23.74 -13.01 -3.57
N LYS A 293 22.78 -13.48 -2.75
CA LYS A 293 21.36 -13.16 -2.91
C LYS A 293 21.11 -11.66 -2.82
N LYS A 294 20.02 -11.20 -3.45
CA LYS A 294 19.62 -9.78 -3.55
C LYS A 294 19.64 -9.03 -2.20
N GLU A 295 19.22 -9.69 -1.13
CA GLU A 295 19.20 -9.13 0.24
C GLU A 295 20.57 -8.61 0.73
N HIS A 296 21.68 -9.11 0.17
CA HIS A 296 23.06 -8.79 0.58
C HIS A 296 23.92 -8.26 -0.58
N GLU A 297 23.31 -7.59 -1.58
CA GLU A 297 24.05 -7.02 -2.72
C GLU A 297 25.09 -5.97 -2.33
N LYS A 298 24.88 -5.23 -1.25
CA LYS A 298 25.85 -4.20 -0.80
C LYS A 298 27.10 -4.85 -0.23
N GLU A 299 26.91 -5.82 0.65
CA GLU A 299 27.96 -6.62 1.25
C GLU A 299 28.69 -7.44 0.19
N GLY A 300 27.95 -8.04 -0.75
CA GLY A 300 28.52 -8.77 -1.88
C GLY A 300 29.36 -7.89 -2.81
N ARG A 301 28.88 -6.70 -3.19
CA ARG A 301 29.66 -5.73 -3.97
C ARG A 301 30.92 -5.28 -3.23
N GLU A 302 30.85 -5.09 -1.92
CA GLU A 302 32.01 -4.76 -1.10
C GLU A 302 33.02 -5.92 -1.03
N LEU A 303 32.55 -7.15 -0.84
CA LEU A 303 33.39 -8.34 -0.87
C LEU A 303 34.07 -8.52 -2.24
N VAL A 304 33.34 -8.37 -3.34
CA VAL A 304 33.90 -8.40 -4.70
C VAL A 304 34.98 -7.32 -4.89
N ARG A 305 34.73 -6.10 -4.41
CA ARG A 305 35.71 -5.01 -4.47
C ARG A 305 36.99 -5.35 -3.72
N ILE A 306 36.88 -5.91 -2.50
CA ILE A 306 38.04 -6.32 -1.70
C ILE A 306 38.80 -7.46 -2.40
N LEU A 307 38.09 -8.50 -2.84
CA LEU A 307 38.69 -9.68 -3.48
C LEU A 307 39.44 -9.32 -4.77
N LEU A 308 38.85 -8.49 -5.63
CA LEU A 308 39.52 -8.01 -6.85
C LEU A 308 40.73 -7.13 -6.53
N ALA A 309 40.63 -6.27 -5.51
CA ALA A 309 41.75 -5.40 -5.09
C ALA A 309 42.96 -6.19 -4.57
N VAL A 310 42.73 -7.39 -4.02
CA VAL A 310 43.81 -8.28 -3.54
C VAL A 310 44.32 -9.26 -4.59
N GLY A 311 43.79 -9.19 -5.81
CA GLY A 311 44.26 -9.98 -6.95
C GLY A 311 43.55 -11.31 -7.14
N ALA A 312 42.29 -11.46 -6.69
CA ALA A 312 41.46 -12.61 -7.05
C ALA A 312 41.41 -12.79 -8.57
N ASP A 313 41.55 -14.03 -9.04
CA ASP A 313 41.48 -14.35 -10.46
C ASP A 313 40.08 -14.01 -11.01
N PRO A 314 39.95 -12.96 -11.84
CA PRO A 314 38.65 -12.59 -12.40
C PRO A 314 38.17 -13.59 -13.45
N THR A 315 39.03 -14.51 -13.88
CA THR A 315 38.72 -15.59 -14.82
C THR A 315 38.23 -16.87 -14.16
N ALA A 316 38.23 -16.91 -12.83
CA ALA A 316 37.64 -18.00 -12.09
C ALA A 316 36.17 -18.20 -12.48
N GLN A 317 35.77 -19.47 -12.59
CA GLN A 317 34.45 -19.89 -13.03
C GLN A 317 33.74 -20.67 -11.92
N ASP A 318 32.41 -20.51 -11.82
CA ASP A 318 31.58 -21.35 -10.95
C ASP A 318 31.47 -22.79 -11.46
N ASP A 319 31.33 -23.78 -10.57
CA ASP A 319 31.20 -25.19 -10.96
C ASP A 319 29.92 -25.51 -11.77
N PRO A 320 28.72 -25.02 -11.42
CA PRO A 320 27.49 -25.50 -12.07
C PRO A 320 27.26 -24.96 -13.49
N HIS A 321 27.80 -23.79 -13.84
CA HIS A 321 27.56 -23.14 -15.14
C HIS A 321 28.82 -22.55 -15.78
N CYS A 322 29.98 -22.76 -15.17
CA CYS A 322 31.28 -22.24 -15.61
C CYS A 322 31.30 -20.73 -15.83
N ARG A 323 30.52 -19.96 -15.06
CA ARG A 323 30.37 -18.50 -15.18
C ARG A 323 31.39 -17.76 -14.35
N THR A 324 31.92 -16.68 -14.90
CA THR A 324 32.75 -15.73 -14.14
C THR A 324 31.87 -14.73 -13.38
N ALA A 325 32.46 -13.99 -12.44
CA ALA A 325 31.76 -12.94 -11.69
C ALA A 325 31.09 -11.91 -12.62
N LEU A 326 31.71 -11.57 -13.75
CA LEU A 326 31.16 -10.62 -14.73
C LEU A 326 29.92 -11.18 -15.46
N HIS A 327 29.90 -12.49 -15.75
CA HIS A 327 28.71 -13.16 -16.30
C HIS A 327 27.56 -13.15 -15.30
N THR A 328 27.83 -13.41 -14.03
CA THR A 328 26.82 -13.37 -12.96
C THR A 328 26.24 -11.97 -12.82
N ALA A 329 27.09 -10.93 -12.80
CA ALA A 329 26.66 -9.53 -12.73
C ALA A 329 25.77 -9.13 -13.93
N ALA A 330 26.16 -9.51 -15.15
CA ALA A 330 25.38 -9.28 -16.36
C ALA A 330 24.02 -10.01 -16.33
N MET A 331 23.98 -11.22 -15.75
CA MET A 331 22.76 -12.02 -15.66
C MET A 331 21.72 -11.45 -14.71
N ILE A 332 22.16 -10.92 -13.56
CA ILE A 332 21.28 -10.31 -12.56
C ILE A 332 20.94 -8.85 -12.88
N ASN A 333 21.48 -8.30 -13.97
CA ASN A 333 21.36 -6.91 -14.39
C ASN A 333 21.87 -5.90 -13.34
N ASP A 334 22.92 -6.25 -12.59
CA ASP A 334 23.57 -5.35 -11.62
C ASP A 334 24.66 -4.52 -12.32
N ALA A 335 24.24 -3.37 -12.85
CA ALA A 335 25.09 -2.41 -13.53
C ALA A 335 26.24 -1.87 -12.65
N GLU A 336 26.03 -1.74 -11.34
CA GLU A 336 27.07 -1.26 -10.42
C GLU A 336 28.12 -2.33 -10.17
N LEU A 337 27.71 -3.59 -10.01
CA LEU A 337 28.65 -4.71 -9.92
C LEU A 337 29.44 -4.90 -11.21
N VAL A 338 28.81 -4.79 -12.39
CA VAL A 338 29.50 -4.79 -13.69
C VAL A 338 30.57 -3.70 -13.71
N LYS A 339 30.23 -2.48 -13.28
CA LYS A 339 31.18 -1.36 -13.22
C LYS A 339 32.34 -1.64 -12.27
N ILE A 340 32.08 -2.14 -11.06
CA ILE A 340 33.12 -2.50 -10.09
C ILE A 340 34.11 -3.53 -10.68
N ILE A 341 33.58 -4.54 -11.37
CA ILE A 341 34.40 -5.60 -11.96
C ILE A 341 35.23 -5.05 -13.14
N LEU A 342 34.65 -4.23 -14.00
CA LEU A 342 35.36 -3.61 -15.13
C LEU A 342 36.41 -2.59 -14.67
N ASP A 343 36.12 -1.80 -13.63
CA ASP A 343 37.06 -0.85 -13.02
C ASP A 343 38.29 -1.57 -12.41
N ALA A 344 38.17 -2.85 -12.05
CA ALA A 344 39.27 -3.70 -11.61
C ALA A 344 40.15 -4.22 -12.78
N GLY A 345 39.85 -3.86 -14.03
CA GLY A 345 40.64 -4.23 -15.21
C GLY A 345 40.33 -5.61 -15.79
N VAL A 346 39.17 -6.18 -15.46
CA VAL A 346 38.72 -7.45 -16.03
C VAL A 346 38.41 -7.29 -17.52
N ASP A 347 38.84 -8.27 -18.32
CA ASP A 347 38.50 -8.31 -19.74
C ASP A 347 36.98 -8.40 -19.91
N VAL A 348 36.40 -7.38 -20.55
CA VAL A 348 34.98 -7.31 -20.87
C VAL A 348 34.53 -8.47 -21.77
N ASN A 349 35.46 -9.05 -22.55
CA ASN A 349 35.24 -10.15 -23.49
C ASN A 349 35.55 -11.53 -22.91
N ILE A 350 35.64 -11.62 -21.58
CA ILE A 350 35.93 -12.87 -20.89
C ILE A 350 34.96 -13.97 -21.31
N ARG A 351 35.49 -15.17 -21.57
CA ARG A 351 34.68 -16.31 -22.01
C ARG A 351 34.47 -17.31 -20.90
N ASN A 352 33.24 -17.79 -20.79
CA ASN A 352 32.87 -18.90 -19.94
C ASN A 352 33.22 -20.25 -20.64
N ALA A 353 32.99 -21.41 -20.00
CA ALA A 353 33.32 -22.70 -20.63
C ALA A 353 32.55 -23.01 -21.93
N GLN A 354 31.42 -22.35 -22.18
CA GLN A 354 30.65 -22.43 -23.43
C GLN A 354 31.06 -21.35 -24.45
N ASN A 355 32.22 -20.72 -24.26
CA ASN A 355 32.68 -19.55 -25.03
C ASN A 355 31.71 -18.36 -25.05
N THR A 356 30.71 -18.32 -24.15
CA THR A 356 29.80 -17.18 -24.04
C THR A 356 30.51 -16.01 -23.35
N THR A 357 30.15 -14.78 -23.74
CA THR A 357 30.66 -13.54 -23.15
C THR A 357 29.63 -12.92 -22.21
N PRO A 358 30.00 -11.97 -21.34
CA PRO A 358 29.05 -11.21 -20.53
C PRO A 358 28.01 -10.48 -21.39
N LEU A 359 28.40 -10.01 -22.58
CA LEU A 359 27.48 -9.38 -23.53
C LEU A 359 26.43 -10.36 -24.05
N HIS A 360 26.82 -11.61 -24.36
CA HIS A 360 25.88 -12.68 -24.73
C HIS A 360 24.84 -12.91 -23.64
N VAL A 361 25.30 -13.02 -22.39
CA VAL A 361 24.40 -13.23 -21.24
C VAL A 361 23.47 -12.02 -21.04
N ALA A 362 23.99 -10.80 -21.14
CA ALA A 362 23.20 -9.58 -20.98
C ALA A 362 22.09 -9.46 -22.04
N LEU A 363 22.43 -9.72 -23.32
CA LEU A 363 21.47 -9.68 -24.43
C LEU A 363 20.40 -10.77 -24.30
N ASN A 364 20.78 -11.99 -23.93
CA ASN A 364 19.84 -13.10 -23.75
C ASN A 364 18.88 -12.88 -22.56
N ARG A 365 19.31 -12.14 -21.53
CA ARG A 365 18.52 -11.82 -20.33
C ARG A 365 17.76 -10.50 -20.41
N GLY A 366 17.99 -9.68 -21.44
CA GLY A 366 17.40 -8.33 -21.54
C GLY A 366 17.94 -7.35 -20.50
N ALA A 367 19.19 -7.54 -20.07
CA ALA A 367 19.86 -6.72 -19.07
C ALA A 367 20.32 -5.37 -19.66
N ASN A 368 19.36 -4.53 -20.07
CA ASN A 368 19.60 -3.30 -20.84
C ASN A 368 20.64 -2.36 -20.21
N SER A 369 20.61 -2.20 -18.89
CA SER A 369 21.59 -1.38 -18.15
C SER A 369 23.01 -1.92 -18.29
N CYS A 370 23.17 -3.25 -18.29
CA CYS A 370 24.46 -3.91 -18.45
C CYS A 370 24.92 -3.92 -19.92
N VAL A 371 24.02 -4.14 -20.89
CA VAL A 371 24.37 -4.15 -22.32
C VAL A 371 25.04 -2.84 -22.74
N GLY A 372 24.43 -1.71 -22.40
CA GLY A 372 24.99 -0.39 -22.71
C GLY A 372 26.37 -0.16 -22.07
N LEU A 373 26.56 -0.59 -20.82
CA LEU A 373 27.84 -0.48 -20.11
C LEU A 373 28.93 -1.39 -20.71
N LEU A 374 28.59 -2.64 -21.03
CA LEU A 374 29.52 -3.59 -21.63
C LEU A 374 29.99 -3.12 -23.01
N LEU A 375 29.07 -2.64 -23.86
CA LEU A 375 29.43 -2.07 -25.16
C LEU A 375 30.29 -0.81 -25.01
N ALA A 376 29.96 0.08 -24.07
CA ALA A 376 30.76 1.27 -23.78
C ALA A 376 32.17 0.92 -23.25
N ALA A 377 32.30 -0.21 -22.54
CA ALA A 377 33.56 -0.74 -22.06
C ALA A 377 34.37 -1.51 -23.13
N GLY A 378 33.87 -1.60 -24.36
CA GLY A 378 34.57 -2.23 -25.49
C GLY A 378 34.28 -3.72 -25.69
N ALA A 379 33.12 -4.21 -25.26
CA ALA A 379 32.67 -5.56 -25.59
C ALA A 379 32.63 -5.78 -27.12
N ASP A 380 33.26 -6.86 -27.58
CA ASP A 380 33.32 -7.27 -28.98
C ASP A 380 32.10 -8.12 -29.33
N CYS A 381 31.21 -7.54 -30.14
CA CYS A 381 29.98 -8.17 -30.60
C CYS A 381 30.20 -9.32 -31.61
N ASN A 382 31.43 -9.53 -32.10
CA ASN A 382 31.74 -10.52 -33.13
C ASN A 382 32.15 -11.89 -32.57
N LEU A 383 32.42 -11.98 -31.27
CA LEU A 383 32.87 -13.22 -30.66
C LEU A 383 31.75 -14.26 -30.73
N GLN A 384 32.11 -15.50 -31.12
CA GLN A 384 31.17 -16.61 -31.19
C GLN A 384 31.28 -17.49 -29.93
N ASP A 385 30.13 -17.97 -29.47
CA ASP A 385 30.04 -19.01 -28.45
C ASP A 385 30.19 -20.43 -29.05
N ASP A 386 30.01 -21.46 -28.22
CA ASP A 386 30.08 -22.87 -28.63
C ASP A 386 28.98 -23.31 -29.60
N ASP A 387 27.90 -22.54 -29.76
CA ASP A 387 26.88 -22.76 -30.80
C ASP A 387 27.23 -22.01 -32.10
N GLY A 388 28.33 -21.26 -32.11
CA GLY A 388 28.72 -20.37 -33.19
C GLY A 388 27.88 -19.09 -33.22
N ASP A 389 27.10 -18.81 -32.18
CA ASP A 389 26.29 -17.61 -32.10
C ASP A 389 27.15 -16.42 -31.61
N ASN A 390 27.06 -15.30 -32.31
CA ASN A 390 27.69 -14.05 -31.88
C ASN A 390 26.62 -13.14 -31.24
N SER A 391 27.02 -11.98 -30.76
CA SER A 391 26.08 -11.06 -30.09
C SER A 391 24.92 -10.64 -31.01
N PHE A 392 25.13 -10.56 -32.32
CA PHE A 392 24.06 -10.28 -33.28
C PHE A 392 23.04 -11.42 -33.37
N HIS A 393 23.50 -12.68 -33.45
CA HIS A 393 22.61 -13.85 -33.45
C HIS A 393 21.76 -13.90 -32.17
N ILE A 394 22.40 -13.75 -31.01
CA ILE A 394 21.73 -13.81 -29.71
C ILE A 394 20.73 -12.66 -29.56
N ALA A 395 21.12 -11.43 -29.90
CA ALA A 395 20.21 -10.28 -29.85
C ALA A 395 19.00 -10.48 -30.77
N ALA A 396 19.21 -10.94 -32.01
CA ALA A 396 18.14 -11.18 -32.97
C ALA A 396 17.21 -12.33 -32.55
N ASP A 397 17.74 -13.42 -31.99
CA ASP A 397 16.91 -14.52 -31.49
C ASP A 397 16.11 -14.11 -30.24
N ALA A 398 16.76 -13.43 -29.29
CA ALA A 398 16.13 -12.90 -28.08
C ALA A 398 15.13 -11.77 -28.37
N SER A 399 15.19 -11.13 -29.55
CA SER A 399 14.23 -10.10 -29.98
C SER A 399 12.78 -10.61 -30.09
N LYS A 400 12.56 -11.93 -30.12
CA LYS A 400 11.23 -12.56 -30.01
C LYS A 400 10.56 -12.32 -28.66
N MET A 401 11.36 -12.02 -27.63
CA MET A 401 10.91 -11.76 -26.26
C MET A 401 11.24 -10.33 -25.80
N ILE A 402 12.37 -9.77 -26.23
CA ILE A 402 12.91 -8.48 -25.77
C ILE A 402 13.15 -7.57 -26.98
N ARG A 403 12.21 -6.69 -27.31
CA ARG A 403 12.27 -5.87 -28.54
C ARG A 403 13.47 -4.94 -28.58
N GLU A 404 13.86 -4.44 -27.42
CA GLU A 404 14.96 -3.50 -27.22
C GLU A 404 16.29 -4.05 -27.76
N ASN A 405 16.44 -5.37 -27.85
CA ASN A 405 17.61 -5.99 -28.48
C ASN A 405 17.80 -5.57 -29.94
N LEU A 406 16.74 -5.24 -30.68
CA LEU A 406 16.89 -4.68 -32.05
C LEU A 406 17.58 -3.32 -32.04
N THR A 407 17.39 -2.51 -30.99
CA THR A 407 18.12 -1.23 -30.83
C THR A 407 19.59 -1.48 -30.51
N TRP A 408 19.89 -2.50 -29.70
CA TRP A 408 21.27 -2.93 -29.47
C TRP A 408 21.92 -3.49 -30.73
N VAL A 409 21.18 -4.19 -31.61
CA VAL A 409 21.69 -4.59 -32.93
C VAL A 409 22.10 -3.38 -33.75
N VAL A 410 21.28 -2.31 -33.80
CA VAL A 410 21.65 -1.05 -34.47
C VAL A 410 22.97 -0.50 -33.92
N GLN A 411 23.08 -0.42 -32.60
CA GLN A 411 24.29 0.11 -31.95
C GLN A 411 25.52 -0.79 -32.20
N MET A 412 25.36 -2.11 -32.17
CA MET A 412 26.44 -3.06 -32.50
C MET A 412 26.85 -2.98 -33.98
N LEU A 413 25.95 -2.63 -34.90
CA LEU A 413 26.30 -2.42 -36.32
C LEU A 413 27.17 -1.17 -36.54
N GLU A 414 27.23 -0.25 -35.58
CA GLU A 414 28.17 0.88 -35.60
C GLU A 414 29.62 0.45 -35.38
N HIS A 415 29.85 -0.80 -34.93
CA HIS A 415 31.17 -1.37 -34.86
C HIS A 415 31.89 -1.29 -36.22
N PRO A 416 33.21 -0.96 -36.26
CA PRO A 416 33.93 -0.74 -37.52
C PRO A 416 33.85 -1.92 -38.50
N SER A 417 33.94 -3.14 -37.97
CA SER A 417 33.90 -4.40 -38.72
C SER A 417 32.92 -5.38 -38.07
N PRO A 418 31.60 -5.25 -38.31
CA PRO A 418 30.61 -6.12 -37.70
C PRO A 418 30.49 -7.43 -38.49
N ALA A 419 30.59 -8.56 -37.79
CA ALA A 419 30.63 -9.91 -38.33
C ALA A 419 29.22 -10.47 -38.58
N VAL A 420 28.45 -9.77 -39.43
CA VAL A 420 27.01 -10.01 -39.67
C VAL A 420 26.73 -11.21 -40.59
N ASP A 421 27.67 -11.55 -41.47
CA ASP A 421 27.57 -12.67 -42.42
C ASP A 421 28.12 -13.99 -41.88
N VAL A 422 28.60 -13.99 -40.63
CA VAL A 422 29.12 -15.19 -39.98
C VAL A 422 27.99 -16.17 -39.76
N ARG A 423 28.26 -17.46 -40.01
CA ARG A 423 27.30 -18.54 -39.80
C ARG A 423 27.57 -19.21 -38.46
N ASN A 424 26.52 -19.42 -37.68
CA ASN A 424 26.56 -20.28 -36.50
C ASN A 424 26.60 -21.77 -36.89
N HIS A 425 26.63 -22.67 -35.90
CA HIS A 425 26.64 -24.12 -36.14
C HIS A 425 25.35 -24.64 -36.79
N ARG A 426 24.24 -23.89 -36.70
CA ARG A 426 22.99 -24.18 -37.45
C ARG A 426 23.07 -23.70 -38.91
N GLY A 427 24.17 -23.06 -39.30
CA GLY A 427 24.37 -22.45 -40.60
C GLY A 427 23.63 -21.13 -40.80
N TRP A 428 23.05 -20.56 -39.74
CA TRP A 428 22.28 -19.32 -39.76
C TRP A 428 23.18 -18.11 -39.57
N THR A 429 22.84 -17.05 -40.30
CA THR A 429 23.42 -15.71 -40.20
C THR A 429 22.46 -14.79 -39.45
N LEU A 430 22.91 -13.57 -39.10
CA LEU A 430 22.03 -12.52 -38.56
C LEU A 430 20.77 -12.33 -39.43
N ARG A 431 20.95 -12.37 -40.76
CA ARG A 431 19.85 -12.30 -41.73
C ARG A 431 18.80 -13.38 -41.46
N ASP A 432 19.20 -14.64 -41.29
CA ASP A 432 18.27 -15.76 -41.13
C ASP A 432 17.42 -15.69 -39.85
N PHE A 433 17.94 -15.03 -38.80
CA PHE A 433 17.17 -14.73 -37.60
C PHE A 433 16.18 -13.57 -37.86
N LEU A 434 16.64 -12.48 -38.47
CA LEU A 434 15.80 -11.32 -38.78
C LEU A 434 14.68 -11.64 -39.78
N GLU A 435 14.91 -12.52 -40.74
CA GLU A 435 13.88 -12.98 -41.71
C GLU A 435 12.72 -13.72 -41.04
N ARG A 436 12.92 -14.25 -39.83
CA ARG A 436 11.88 -14.91 -39.04
C ARG A 436 11.13 -13.96 -38.12
N LEU A 437 11.60 -12.73 -37.96
CA LEU A 437 10.91 -11.71 -37.17
C LEU A 437 9.83 -11.04 -38.04
N PRO A 438 8.70 -10.62 -37.44
CA PRO A 438 7.72 -9.79 -38.14
C PRO A 438 8.37 -8.54 -38.71
N ARG A 439 8.05 -8.24 -39.97
CA ARG A 439 8.73 -7.16 -40.69
C ARG A 439 8.49 -5.79 -40.06
N GLU A 440 7.36 -5.61 -39.39
CA GLU A 440 7.01 -4.37 -38.69
C GLU A 440 7.88 -4.09 -37.45
N TRP A 441 8.64 -5.07 -36.96
CA TRP A 441 9.49 -4.91 -35.79
C TRP A 441 10.85 -4.30 -36.13
N ILE A 442 11.32 -4.55 -37.35
CA ILE A 442 12.61 -4.07 -37.85
C ILE A 442 12.48 -2.59 -38.18
N SER A 443 13.21 -1.75 -37.44
CA SER A 443 13.20 -0.32 -37.66
C SER A 443 13.82 0.05 -39.01
N GLU A 444 13.42 1.21 -39.52
CA GLU A 444 14.00 1.75 -40.75
C GLU A 444 15.50 2.00 -40.62
N GLU A 445 15.93 2.53 -39.47
CA GLU A 445 17.35 2.71 -39.13
C GLU A 445 18.12 1.38 -39.15
N LEU A 446 17.53 0.31 -38.62
CA LEU A 446 18.14 -1.01 -38.67
C LEU A 446 18.25 -1.51 -40.11
N MET A 447 17.23 -1.32 -40.95
CA MET A 447 17.30 -1.69 -42.37
C MET A 447 18.39 -0.91 -43.11
N GLU A 448 18.49 0.40 -42.89
CA GLU A 448 19.53 1.25 -43.50
C GLU A 448 20.93 0.78 -43.08
N LYS A 449 21.16 0.55 -41.78
CA LYS A 449 22.45 0.07 -41.26
C LYS A 449 22.79 -1.33 -41.76
N LEU A 450 21.81 -2.21 -41.94
CA LEU A 450 22.01 -3.54 -42.53
C LEU A 450 22.37 -3.44 -44.02
N GLU A 451 21.68 -2.58 -44.78
CA GLU A 451 21.98 -2.31 -46.19
C GLU A 451 23.40 -1.72 -46.36
N ASP A 452 23.80 -0.77 -45.51
CA ASP A 452 25.16 -0.20 -45.48
C ASP A 452 26.25 -1.26 -45.23
N LYS A 453 25.90 -2.33 -44.51
CA LYS A 453 26.80 -3.46 -44.21
C LYS A 453 26.61 -4.64 -45.17
N GLY A 454 25.83 -4.49 -46.24
CA GLY A 454 25.64 -5.50 -47.29
C GLY A 454 24.66 -6.63 -46.94
N VAL A 455 23.92 -6.52 -45.83
CA VAL A 455 22.92 -7.50 -45.41
C VAL A 455 21.56 -7.13 -46.00
N HIS A 456 21.24 -7.75 -47.13
CA HIS A 456 19.94 -7.57 -47.77
C HIS A 456 18.94 -8.62 -47.28
N LEU A 457 17.86 -8.17 -46.64
CA LEU A 457 16.74 -9.03 -46.28
C LEU A 457 15.85 -9.29 -47.50
N SER A 458 15.03 -10.34 -47.44
CA SER A 458 14.10 -10.71 -48.50
C SER A 458 13.07 -9.59 -48.75
N PRO A 459 12.58 -9.45 -49.99
CA PRO A 459 11.52 -8.49 -50.30
C PRO A 459 10.32 -8.71 -49.38
N THR A 460 9.84 -7.62 -48.77
CA THR A 460 8.65 -7.66 -47.91
C THR A 460 7.45 -8.15 -48.71
N ILE A 461 6.80 -9.22 -48.26
CA ILE A 461 5.53 -9.68 -48.82
C ILE A 461 4.42 -8.85 -48.18
N TYR A 462 3.64 -8.15 -49.00
CA TYR A 462 2.49 -7.37 -48.57
C TYR A 462 1.21 -8.19 -48.76
N GLU A 463 0.29 -8.06 -47.82
CA GLU A 463 -1.05 -8.61 -47.81
C GLU A 463 -2.08 -7.47 -47.80
N VAL A 464 -3.30 -7.77 -48.24
CA VAL A 464 -4.42 -6.82 -48.12
C VAL A 464 -4.66 -6.57 -46.63
N ALA A 465 -4.93 -5.32 -46.26
CA ALA A 465 -5.05 -4.81 -44.90
C ALA A 465 -3.74 -4.57 -44.13
N ASP A 466 -2.58 -4.69 -44.77
CA ASP A 466 -1.33 -4.23 -44.17
C ASP A 466 -1.25 -2.71 -44.06
N TRP A 467 -0.65 -2.24 -42.97
CA TRP A 467 -0.31 -0.83 -42.79
C TRP A 467 1.06 -0.53 -43.36
N VAL A 468 1.19 0.53 -44.14
CA VAL A 468 2.44 0.91 -44.79
C VAL A 468 2.72 2.40 -44.67
N LYS A 469 3.99 2.77 -44.69
CA LYS A 469 4.44 4.16 -44.84
C LYS A 469 5.52 4.25 -45.91
N PHE A 470 5.72 5.43 -46.50
CA PHE A 470 6.87 5.65 -47.37
C PHE A 470 8.19 5.55 -46.62
N ARG A 471 9.22 5.01 -47.27
CA ARG A 471 10.60 5.06 -46.79
C ARG A 471 11.06 6.52 -46.72
N ARG A 472 11.79 6.87 -45.67
CA ARG A 472 12.38 8.19 -45.41
C ARG A 472 13.36 8.62 -46.51
N THR A 473 14.00 7.67 -47.18
CA THR A 473 14.91 7.90 -48.31
C THR A 473 14.18 8.31 -49.59
N VAL A 474 12.87 8.07 -49.71
CA VAL A 474 12.08 8.42 -50.90
C VAL A 474 11.67 9.89 -50.85
N THR A 475 12.33 10.71 -51.67
CA THR A 475 12.00 12.14 -51.82
C THR A 475 11.00 12.41 -52.94
N SER A 476 10.94 11.53 -53.93
CA SER A 476 10.05 11.62 -55.09
C SER A 476 9.64 10.22 -55.55
N PRO A 477 8.45 9.74 -55.16
CA PRO A 477 7.97 8.42 -55.59
C PRO A 477 7.66 8.43 -57.09
N ASP A 478 7.79 7.29 -57.75
CA ASP A 478 7.72 7.13 -59.20
C ASP A 478 6.35 7.49 -59.79
N PHE A 479 5.28 7.17 -59.06
CA PHE A 479 3.91 7.56 -59.44
C PHE A 479 3.52 8.95 -58.91
N GLY A 480 4.47 9.68 -58.30
CA GLY A 480 4.22 10.92 -57.60
C GLY A 480 3.44 10.73 -56.30
N TRP A 481 3.42 11.76 -55.47
CA TRP A 481 2.84 11.71 -54.14
C TRP A 481 1.32 11.46 -54.11
N GLN A 482 0.60 11.72 -55.20
CA GLN A 482 -0.84 11.42 -55.34
C GLN A 482 -1.71 11.89 -54.15
N GLY A 483 -1.33 13.00 -53.53
CA GLY A 483 -2.01 13.57 -52.35
C GLY A 483 -1.50 13.06 -51.00
N ALA A 484 -0.71 11.97 -50.97
CA ALA A 484 0.02 11.52 -49.78
C ALA A 484 1.29 12.35 -49.55
N GLY A 485 1.89 12.24 -48.37
CA GLY A 485 3.17 12.88 -48.04
C GLY A 485 4.17 11.90 -47.43
N PRO A 486 5.41 12.33 -47.17
CA PRO A 486 6.47 11.46 -46.66
C PRO A 486 6.19 10.88 -45.26
N LYS A 487 5.34 11.54 -44.47
CA LYS A 487 4.89 11.05 -43.15
C LYS A 487 3.57 10.26 -43.20
N SER A 488 2.94 10.13 -44.38
CA SER A 488 1.63 9.50 -44.49
C SER A 488 1.71 7.99 -44.24
N ILE A 489 0.75 7.50 -43.46
CA ILE A 489 0.52 6.08 -43.24
C ILE A 489 -0.72 5.70 -44.05
N GLY A 490 -0.61 4.61 -44.80
CA GLY A 490 -1.65 4.11 -45.68
C GLY A 490 -1.97 2.65 -45.40
N PHE A 491 -3.11 2.22 -45.89
CA PHE A 491 -3.66 0.89 -45.71
C PHE A 491 -3.75 0.18 -47.07
N VAL A 492 -3.16 -1.00 -47.19
CA VAL A 492 -3.10 -1.75 -48.46
C VAL A 492 -4.49 -2.28 -48.81
N GLN A 493 -5.05 -1.79 -49.91
CA GLN A 493 -6.38 -2.16 -50.41
C GLN A 493 -6.34 -3.33 -51.38
N SER A 494 -5.39 -3.31 -52.31
CA SER A 494 -5.19 -4.40 -53.25
C SER A 494 -3.75 -4.48 -53.74
N ILE A 495 -3.35 -5.69 -54.10
CA ILE A 495 -2.02 -6.01 -54.63
C ILE A 495 -2.20 -6.24 -56.13
N VAL A 496 -1.62 -5.37 -56.96
CA VAL A 496 -1.80 -5.42 -58.42
C VAL A 496 -0.84 -6.46 -59.01
N ASP A 497 0.41 -6.43 -58.56
CA ASP A 497 1.46 -7.40 -58.87
C ASP A 497 2.51 -7.37 -57.74
N ASN A 498 3.65 -8.06 -57.92
CA ASN A 498 4.69 -8.15 -56.90
C ASN A 498 5.38 -6.82 -56.56
N ASP A 499 5.30 -5.83 -57.45
CA ASP A 499 6.00 -4.55 -57.30
C ASP A 499 5.04 -3.38 -57.06
N HIS A 500 3.74 -3.53 -57.35
CA HIS A 500 2.76 -2.45 -57.28
C HIS A 500 1.63 -2.73 -56.29
N LEU A 501 1.45 -1.80 -55.36
CA LEU A 501 0.36 -1.80 -54.38
C LEU A 501 -0.62 -0.65 -54.64
N ILE A 502 -1.90 -0.88 -54.37
CA ILE A 502 -2.89 0.19 -54.21
C ILE A 502 -3.10 0.39 -52.72
N VAL A 503 -2.74 1.58 -52.25
CA VAL A 503 -2.75 1.95 -50.83
C VAL A 503 -3.69 3.12 -50.63
N SER A 504 -4.65 2.96 -49.71
CA SER A 504 -5.52 4.05 -49.30
C SER A 504 -4.85 4.88 -48.22
N PHE A 505 -4.59 6.15 -48.52
CA PHE A 505 -4.18 7.14 -47.54
C PHE A 505 -5.39 8.00 -47.16
N CYS A 506 -5.31 8.70 -46.03
CA CYS A 506 -6.36 9.67 -45.65
C CYS A 506 -6.55 10.82 -46.67
N SER A 507 -5.64 10.97 -47.64
CA SER A 507 -5.70 11.92 -48.75
C SER A 507 -6.34 11.35 -50.03
N GLY A 508 -6.58 10.04 -50.09
CA GLY A 508 -7.03 9.32 -51.27
C GLY A 508 -6.21 8.05 -51.54
N GLU A 509 -6.66 7.26 -52.50
CA GLU A 509 -5.95 6.07 -52.98
C GLU A 509 -4.76 6.46 -53.85
N ALA A 510 -3.61 5.83 -53.60
CA ALA A 510 -2.41 6.02 -54.39
C ALA A 510 -1.82 4.68 -54.81
N ARG A 511 -1.28 4.64 -56.04
CA ARG A 511 -0.47 3.53 -56.50
C ARG A 511 0.98 3.75 -56.05
N VAL A 512 1.56 2.78 -55.34
CA VAL A 512 2.91 2.87 -54.77
C VAL A 512 3.71 1.61 -55.10
N LEU A 513 5.03 1.75 -55.21
CA LEU A 513 5.91 0.59 -55.39
C LEU A 513 6.22 -0.07 -54.05
N THR A 514 6.33 -1.40 -54.03
CA THR A 514 6.72 -2.18 -52.84
C THR A 514 8.12 -1.78 -52.32
N SER A 515 9.01 -1.31 -53.21
CA SER A 515 10.33 -0.78 -52.87
C SER A 515 10.29 0.59 -52.17
N GLU A 516 9.23 1.36 -52.37
CA GLU A 516 9.09 2.72 -51.84
C GLU A 516 8.46 2.78 -50.44
N VAL A 517 7.79 1.70 -50.04
CA VAL A 517 7.04 1.63 -48.78
C VAL A 517 7.54 0.53 -47.86
N ILE A 518 7.32 0.67 -46.56
CA ILE A 518 7.62 -0.34 -45.54
C ILE A 518 6.39 -0.60 -44.68
N LYS A 519 6.27 -1.83 -44.18
CA LYS A 519 5.19 -2.20 -43.25
C LYS A 519 5.36 -1.49 -41.91
N VAL A 520 4.23 -1.14 -41.30
CA VAL A 520 4.13 -0.52 -39.98
C VAL A 520 3.27 -1.41 -39.11
N ILE A 521 3.57 -1.43 -37.81
CA ILE A 521 2.81 -2.24 -36.84
C ILE A 521 1.33 -1.85 -36.94
N PRO A 522 0.40 -2.81 -37.03
CA PRO A 522 -1.01 -2.55 -37.30
C PRO A 522 -1.76 -1.92 -36.12
N LEU A 523 -2.46 -0.81 -36.34
CA LEU A 523 -3.29 -0.14 -35.33
C LEU A 523 -4.64 -0.87 -35.21
N ASN A 524 -4.66 -1.91 -34.39
CA ASN A 524 -5.78 -2.83 -34.26
C ASN A 524 -6.86 -2.29 -33.32
N ARG A 525 -8.09 -2.78 -33.51
CA ARG A 525 -9.20 -2.54 -32.60
C ARG A 525 -8.84 -2.94 -31.16
N GLY A 526 -9.19 -2.10 -30.19
CA GLY A 526 -8.89 -2.27 -28.76
C GLY A 526 -7.65 -1.51 -28.30
N GLN A 527 -6.72 -1.17 -29.20
CA GLN A 527 -5.48 -0.50 -28.82
C GLN A 527 -5.71 0.94 -28.36
N HIS A 528 -5.00 1.31 -27.30
CA HIS A 528 -4.96 2.68 -26.81
C HIS A 528 -3.96 3.52 -27.60
N VAL A 529 -4.42 4.69 -28.01
CA VAL A 529 -3.76 5.56 -28.96
C VAL A 529 -3.92 7.03 -28.59
N GLN A 530 -2.95 7.84 -28.96
CA GLN A 530 -2.92 9.28 -28.70
C GLN A 530 -2.39 10.02 -29.92
N LEU A 531 -2.73 11.30 -30.02
CA LEU A 531 -2.15 12.21 -31.01
C LEU A 531 -0.68 12.48 -30.72
N LYS A 532 0.16 12.33 -31.75
CA LYS A 532 1.61 12.57 -31.65
C LYS A 532 1.92 14.00 -31.22
N ALA A 533 2.99 14.12 -30.44
CA ALA A 533 3.43 15.40 -29.89
C ALA A 533 3.93 16.42 -30.94
N ASP A 534 4.20 16.03 -32.19
CA ASP A 534 4.59 16.98 -33.26
C ASP A 534 3.38 17.55 -34.03
N ILE A 535 2.16 17.08 -33.76
CA ILE A 535 0.95 17.52 -34.42
C ILE A 535 0.31 18.70 -33.67
N LEU A 536 0.18 19.83 -34.37
CA LEU A 536 -0.45 21.06 -33.87
C LEU A 536 -1.97 21.04 -34.06
N GLU A 537 -2.42 20.54 -35.21
CA GLU A 537 -3.83 20.39 -35.55
C GLU A 537 -4.04 19.10 -36.33
N PRO A 538 -4.94 18.20 -35.88
CA PRO A 538 -5.20 16.95 -36.57
C PRO A 538 -6.00 17.17 -37.84
N ARG A 539 -5.74 16.39 -38.90
CA ARG A 539 -6.38 16.50 -40.22
C ARG A 539 -7.90 16.50 -40.17
N PHE A 540 -8.51 15.73 -39.26
CA PHE A 540 -9.96 15.62 -39.12
C PHE A 540 -10.55 16.54 -38.05
N GLY A 541 -9.75 17.49 -37.54
CA GLY A 541 -10.14 18.49 -36.57
C GLY A 541 -10.36 17.94 -35.16
N TRP A 542 -10.23 18.83 -34.18
CA TRP A 542 -10.48 18.51 -32.78
C TRP A 542 -11.99 18.33 -32.53
N ARG A 543 -12.37 17.22 -31.88
CA ARG A 543 -13.74 16.95 -31.41
C ARG A 543 -13.89 17.24 -29.92
N GLY A 544 -13.37 18.39 -29.47
CA GLY A 544 -13.36 18.79 -28.06
C GLY A 544 -12.43 17.95 -27.17
N GLN A 545 -11.49 17.21 -27.76
CA GLN A 545 -10.50 16.41 -27.05
C GLN A 545 -9.23 17.25 -26.82
N SER A 546 -8.56 17.02 -25.69
CA SER A 546 -7.24 17.58 -25.43
C SER A 546 -6.17 16.80 -26.21
N ARG A 547 -4.99 17.40 -26.43
CA ARG A 547 -3.86 16.71 -27.07
C ARG A 547 -3.35 15.52 -26.27
N ASP A 548 -3.60 15.54 -24.97
CA ASP A 548 -3.23 14.48 -24.04
C ASP A 548 -4.32 13.42 -23.89
N SER A 549 -5.41 13.53 -24.65
CA SER A 549 -6.51 12.57 -24.61
C SER A 549 -6.08 11.23 -25.22
N ILE A 550 -6.11 10.19 -24.40
CA ILE A 550 -5.95 8.79 -24.82
C ILE A 550 -7.30 8.27 -25.32
N GLY A 551 -7.31 7.71 -26.52
CA GLY A 551 -8.49 7.07 -27.11
C GLY A 551 -8.23 5.61 -27.44
N THR A 552 -9.30 4.85 -27.68
CA THR A 552 -9.24 3.42 -28.01
C THR A 552 -9.64 3.23 -29.47
N VAL A 553 -8.86 2.50 -30.27
CA VAL A 553 -9.22 2.19 -31.65
C VAL A 553 -10.47 1.31 -31.67
N LEU A 554 -11.57 1.80 -32.24
CA LEU A 554 -12.84 1.07 -32.36
C LEU A 554 -12.90 0.23 -33.63
N CYS A 555 -12.40 0.76 -34.74
CA CYS A 555 -12.29 0.06 -36.02
C CYS A 555 -11.38 0.84 -36.97
N VAL A 556 -10.91 0.14 -38.01
CA VAL A 556 -10.28 0.71 -39.19
C VAL A 556 -11.35 0.74 -40.29
N ASP A 557 -11.66 1.91 -40.83
CA ASP A 557 -12.57 2.02 -41.97
C ASP A 557 -11.88 1.51 -43.25
N ASP A 558 -12.65 1.07 -44.26
CA ASP A 558 -12.11 0.57 -45.53
C ASP A 558 -11.18 1.61 -46.20
N ASP A 559 -11.41 2.91 -46.03
CA ASP A 559 -10.54 3.95 -46.59
C ASP A 559 -9.19 4.11 -45.84
N GLY A 560 -8.86 3.26 -44.86
CA GLY A 560 -7.63 3.33 -44.05
C GLY A 560 -7.67 4.40 -42.94
N ILE A 561 -8.86 4.90 -42.62
CA ILE A 561 -9.08 5.93 -41.58
C ILE A 561 -9.40 5.23 -40.25
N LEU A 562 -8.73 5.64 -39.18
CA LEU A 562 -8.98 5.10 -37.85
C LEU A 562 -10.20 5.74 -37.22
N ARG A 563 -11.03 4.92 -36.58
CA ARG A 563 -12.06 5.40 -35.65
C ARG A 563 -11.58 5.22 -34.23
N VAL A 564 -11.24 6.30 -33.57
CA VAL A 564 -10.79 6.31 -32.19
C VAL A 564 -11.95 6.71 -31.27
N GLY A 565 -12.33 5.81 -30.38
CA GLY A 565 -13.32 6.03 -29.35
C GLY A 565 -12.68 6.65 -28.12
N PHE A 566 -13.17 7.80 -27.70
CA PHE A 566 -12.80 8.38 -26.42
C PHE A 566 -13.91 8.08 -25.39
N PRO A 567 -13.57 7.93 -24.10
CA PRO A 567 -14.57 7.76 -23.05
C PRO A 567 -15.66 8.85 -23.14
N GLY A 568 -16.91 8.45 -23.39
CA GLY A 568 -18.05 9.37 -23.53
C GLY A 568 -18.41 9.82 -24.96
N ALA A 569 -17.67 9.38 -25.99
CA ALA A 569 -18.00 9.66 -27.40
C ALA A 569 -18.64 8.44 -28.08
N SER A 570 -19.90 8.57 -28.52
CA SER A 570 -20.67 7.46 -29.13
C SER A 570 -20.33 7.19 -30.60
N ARG A 571 -19.69 8.14 -31.28
CA ARG A 571 -19.19 7.99 -32.65
C ARG A 571 -17.68 8.16 -32.62
N GLY A 572 -16.95 7.10 -32.95
CA GLY A 572 -15.49 7.14 -33.05
C GLY A 572 -15.01 8.35 -33.85
N TRP A 573 -14.08 9.09 -33.27
CA TRP A 573 -13.39 10.19 -33.94
C TRP A 573 -12.60 9.65 -35.12
N ARG A 574 -12.78 10.24 -36.29
CA ARG A 574 -11.98 9.91 -37.47
C ARG A 574 -10.60 10.50 -37.24
N ALA A 575 -9.58 9.69 -37.40
CA ALA A 575 -8.23 10.08 -37.09
C ALA A 575 -7.29 9.57 -38.18
N ASP A 576 -6.32 10.39 -38.54
CA ASP A 576 -5.28 9.99 -39.49
C ASP A 576 -4.28 9.08 -38.75
N PRO A 577 -4.08 7.83 -39.19
CA PRO A 577 -3.08 6.93 -38.62
C PRO A 577 -1.68 7.55 -38.54
N ALA A 578 -1.33 8.45 -39.47
CA ALA A 578 -0.04 9.14 -39.46
C ALA A 578 0.15 10.08 -38.25
N GLU A 579 -0.94 10.63 -37.74
CA GLU A 579 -0.96 11.58 -36.62
C GLU A 579 -1.09 10.88 -35.26
N ILE A 580 -1.35 9.58 -35.28
CA ILE A 580 -1.59 8.78 -34.09
C ILE A 580 -0.37 7.94 -33.74
N GLU A 581 -0.07 7.85 -32.46
CA GLU A 581 0.85 6.87 -31.89
C GLU A 581 0.13 5.97 -30.89
N ARG A 582 0.65 4.75 -30.71
CA ARG A 582 0.20 3.90 -29.62
C ARG A 582 0.66 4.51 -28.32
N VAL A 583 -0.23 4.49 -27.34
CA VAL A 583 0.13 4.86 -25.98
C VAL A 583 0.77 3.64 -25.35
N GLU A 584 2.04 3.75 -24.98
CA GLU A 584 2.65 2.82 -24.03
C GLU A 584 1.95 2.99 -22.68
N GLU A 585 0.88 2.22 -22.47
CA GLU A 585 0.09 2.30 -21.24
C GLU A 585 0.88 1.81 -20.03
N TYR A 586 1.86 0.93 -20.25
CA TYR A 586 2.60 0.25 -19.21
C TYR A 586 4.09 0.27 -19.54
N LYS A 587 4.93 0.42 -18.52
CA LYS A 587 6.39 0.29 -18.60
C LYS A 587 6.84 -0.92 -17.78
N VAL A 588 7.99 -1.48 -18.13
CA VAL A 588 8.65 -2.50 -17.29
C VAL A 588 8.84 -1.95 -15.87
N GLY A 589 8.43 -2.71 -14.86
CA GLY A 589 8.40 -2.30 -13.46
C GLY A 589 7.11 -1.62 -13.01
N ASN A 590 6.12 -1.40 -13.88
CA ASN A 590 4.79 -0.93 -13.45
C ASN A 590 4.04 -2.00 -12.67
N TRP A 591 3.33 -1.56 -11.64
CA TRP A 591 2.47 -2.40 -10.82
C TRP A 591 1.08 -2.43 -11.42
N VAL A 592 0.59 -3.63 -11.70
CA VAL A 592 -0.70 -3.82 -12.35
C VAL A 592 -1.53 -4.85 -11.60
N ARG A 593 -2.84 -4.70 -11.65
CA ARG A 593 -3.81 -5.67 -11.13
C ARG A 593 -4.54 -6.30 -12.29
N ILE A 594 -4.67 -7.63 -12.28
CA ILE A 594 -5.57 -8.33 -13.19
C ILE A 594 -6.98 -7.90 -12.86
N ARG A 595 -7.74 -7.41 -13.84
CA ARG A 595 -9.10 -6.90 -13.61
C ARG A 595 -9.94 -7.94 -12.87
N PRO A 596 -10.56 -7.61 -11.72
CA PRO A 596 -11.38 -8.56 -10.96
C PRO A 596 -12.59 -9.11 -11.73
N SER A 597 -13.03 -8.39 -12.76
CA SER A 597 -14.14 -8.78 -13.65
C SER A 597 -13.73 -9.71 -14.81
N LEU A 598 -12.44 -10.04 -14.95
CA LEU A 598 -11.94 -10.86 -16.05
C LEU A 598 -12.41 -12.31 -15.89
N THR A 599 -13.15 -12.81 -16.88
CA THR A 599 -13.70 -14.18 -16.88
C THR A 599 -13.01 -15.11 -17.89
N VAL A 600 -12.41 -14.54 -18.94
CA VAL A 600 -11.65 -15.24 -19.98
C VAL A 600 -10.47 -14.36 -20.36
N ALA A 601 -9.26 -14.92 -20.38
CA ALA A 601 -8.07 -14.24 -20.88
C ALA A 601 -7.69 -14.76 -22.26
N VAL A 602 -7.10 -13.90 -23.10
CA VAL A 602 -6.70 -14.20 -24.48
C VAL A 602 -5.68 -15.36 -24.52
N HIS A 603 -4.77 -15.40 -23.55
CA HIS A 603 -3.69 -16.39 -23.47
C HIS A 603 -3.92 -17.50 -22.42
N GLY A 604 -5.15 -17.62 -21.90
CA GLY A 604 -5.55 -18.67 -20.95
C GLY A 604 -5.42 -18.32 -19.46
N MET A 605 -6.27 -18.94 -18.62
CA MET A 605 -6.49 -18.61 -17.20
C MET A 605 -6.07 -19.72 -16.21
N GLU A 606 -5.44 -20.81 -16.66
CA GLU A 606 -5.35 -22.07 -15.89
C GLU A 606 -4.58 -21.98 -14.54
N SER A 607 -3.87 -20.88 -14.27
CA SER A 607 -3.09 -20.69 -13.03
C SER A 607 -3.20 -19.30 -12.38
N ILE A 608 -4.05 -18.40 -12.90
CA ILE A 608 -4.13 -17.01 -12.44
C ILE A 608 -5.42 -16.73 -11.66
N THR A 609 -5.34 -15.83 -10.67
CA THR A 609 -6.51 -15.38 -9.90
C THR A 609 -6.89 -13.94 -10.29
N PRO A 610 -8.12 -13.67 -10.77
CA PRO A 610 -8.59 -12.30 -10.99
C PRO A 610 -8.44 -11.43 -9.74
N GLY A 611 -8.01 -10.18 -9.92
CA GLY A 611 -7.70 -9.28 -8.81
C GLY A 611 -6.28 -9.41 -8.24
N SER A 612 -5.47 -10.37 -8.73
CA SER A 612 -4.05 -10.46 -8.33
C SER A 612 -3.27 -9.25 -8.80
N VAL A 613 -2.32 -8.81 -7.99
CA VAL A 613 -1.38 -7.73 -8.27
C VAL A 613 -0.04 -8.32 -8.67
N GLY A 614 0.55 -7.81 -9.74
CA GLY A 614 1.87 -8.21 -10.24
C GLY A 614 2.65 -7.03 -10.80
N VAL A 615 3.86 -7.31 -11.25
CA VAL A 615 4.76 -6.32 -11.84
C VAL A 615 5.01 -6.67 -13.31
N VAL A 616 4.96 -5.68 -14.19
CA VAL A 616 5.30 -5.85 -15.62
C VAL A 616 6.78 -6.20 -15.73
N TYR A 617 7.08 -7.45 -16.07
CA TYR A 617 8.43 -8.00 -16.17
C TYR A 617 9.08 -7.64 -17.51
N SER A 618 8.33 -7.78 -18.61
CA SER A 618 8.78 -7.38 -19.95
C SER A 618 7.56 -7.10 -20.83
N ILE A 619 7.74 -6.24 -21.83
CA ILE A 619 6.70 -5.93 -22.80
C ILE A 619 7.10 -6.58 -24.12
N ARG A 620 6.26 -7.47 -24.63
CA ARG A 620 6.53 -8.14 -25.90
C ARG A 620 6.32 -7.18 -27.06
N PRO A 621 6.88 -7.47 -28.24
CA PRO A 621 6.84 -6.53 -29.36
C PRO A 621 5.43 -6.28 -29.94
N ASP A 622 4.45 -7.14 -29.64
CA ASP A 622 3.02 -6.98 -29.94
C ASP A 622 2.26 -6.14 -28.89
N SER A 623 2.97 -5.58 -27.90
CA SER A 623 2.44 -4.85 -26.74
C SER A 623 1.72 -5.72 -25.70
N SER A 624 1.76 -7.05 -25.85
CA SER A 624 1.35 -7.94 -24.77
C SER A 624 2.36 -7.86 -23.62
N LEU A 625 1.84 -7.94 -22.40
CA LEU A 625 2.60 -7.78 -21.17
C LEU A 625 2.94 -9.16 -20.61
N LEU A 626 4.19 -9.34 -20.18
CA LEU A 626 4.58 -10.44 -19.33
C LEU A 626 4.58 -9.95 -17.89
N LEU A 627 3.68 -10.47 -17.07
CA LEU A 627 3.53 -10.12 -15.67
C LEU A 627 4.27 -11.11 -14.77
N GLY A 628 5.19 -10.60 -13.96
CA GLY A 628 5.70 -11.30 -12.79
C GLY A 628 4.62 -11.33 -11.71
N LEU A 629 4.21 -12.53 -11.33
CA LEU A 629 3.31 -12.78 -10.20
C LEU A 629 4.09 -13.64 -9.21
N CYS A 630 4.20 -13.19 -7.95
CA CYS A 630 5.04 -13.85 -6.95
C CYS A 630 4.71 -15.32 -6.65
N TYR A 631 3.49 -15.77 -6.95
CA TYR A 631 3.07 -17.15 -6.78
C TYR A 631 3.26 -18.04 -8.02
N LEU A 632 3.75 -17.49 -9.15
CA LEU A 632 4.02 -18.23 -10.37
C LEU A 632 5.52 -18.32 -10.65
N SER A 633 5.96 -19.49 -11.13
CA SER A 633 7.37 -19.71 -11.49
C SER A 633 7.77 -19.03 -12.80
N ASN A 634 6.80 -18.75 -13.67
CA ASN A 634 6.99 -18.14 -14.99
C ASN A 634 6.09 -16.91 -15.12
N PRO A 635 6.55 -15.82 -15.78
CA PRO A 635 5.71 -14.65 -16.04
C PRO A 635 4.49 -15.02 -16.88
N TRP A 636 3.33 -14.47 -16.52
CA TRP A 636 2.07 -14.71 -17.22
C TRP A 636 1.91 -13.73 -18.39
N LEU A 637 1.49 -14.23 -19.55
CA LEU A 637 1.27 -13.44 -20.75
C LEU A 637 -0.15 -12.88 -20.77
N CYS A 638 -0.30 -11.56 -20.88
CA CYS A 638 -1.60 -10.91 -20.89
C CYS A 638 -1.65 -9.70 -21.82
N GLU A 639 -2.85 -9.28 -22.21
CA GLU A 639 -3.03 -8.05 -22.98
C GLU A 639 -3.17 -6.84 -22.04
N PRO A 640 -2.75 -5.62 -22.46
CA PRO A 640 -2.92 -4.39 -21.66
C PRO A 640 -4.36 -4.14 -21.17
N GLU A 641 -5.36 -4.58 -21.94
CA GLU A 641 -6.78 -4.45 -21.61
C GLU A 641 -7.21 -5.31 -20.40
N GLU A 642 -6.50 -6.40 -20.11
CA GLU A 642 -6.84 -7.38 -19.07
C GLU A 642 -6.41 -6.91 -17.66
N VAL A 643 -5.64 -5.82 -17.60
CA VAL A 643 -5.00 -5.31 -16.39
C VAL A 643 -5.33 -3.84 -16.15
N GLU A 644 -5.15 -3.39 -14.92
CA GLU A 644 -5.32 -2.00 -14.48
C GLU A 644 -4.12 -1.55 -13.65
N HIS A 645 -3.77 -0.26 -13.68
CA HIS A 645 -2.68 0.29 -12.86
C HIS A 645 -2.99 0.20 -11.36
N VAL A 646 -1.94 -0.04 -10.57
CA VAL A 646 -1.99 -0.02 -9.11
C VAL A 646 -0.90 0.91 -8.59
N ASP A 647 -1.22 1.65 -7.52
CA ASP A 647 -0.19 2.42 -6.83
C ASP A 647 0.96 1.51 -6.40
N PRO A 648 2.22 1.82 -6.78
CA PRO A 648 3.34 0.94 -6.49
C PRO A 648 3.60 0.83 -5.00
N PHE A 649 3.89 -0.38 -4.52
CA PHE A 649 4.49 -0.56 -3.20
C PHE A 649 5.94 -0.08 -3.26
N LYS A 650 6.41 0.56 -2.18
CA LYS A 650 7.77 1.06 -2.07
C LYS A 650 8.38 0.59 -0.78
N ILE A 651 9.69 0.39 -0.79
CA ILE A 651 10.47 0.14 0.41
C ILE A 651 10.22 1.28 1.40
N GLY A 652 9.90 0.90 2.62
CA GLY A 652 9.58 1.79 3.73
C GLY A 652 8.10 2.07 3.94
N HIS A 653 7.20 1.67 3.04
CA HIS A 653 5.76 1.76 3.30
C HIS A 653 5.34 0.81 4.44
N GLN A 654 4.45 1.29 5.30
CA GLN A 654 3.76 0.45 6.28
C GLN A 654 2.59 -0.27 5.60
N VAL A 655 2.44 -1.55 5.88
CA VAL A 655 1.42 -2.42 5.29
C VAL A 655 0.84 -3.37 6.33
N CYS A 656 -0.41 -3.78 6.10
CA CYS A 656 -1.05 -4.88 6.82
C CYS A 656 -1.87 -5.75 5.86
N VAL A 657 -2.31 -6.91 6.33
CA VAL A 657 -3.18 -7.80 5.56
C VAL A 657 -4.59 -7.21 5.47
N LYS A 658 -5.18 -7.20 4.27
CA LYS A 658 -6.56 -6.76 4.06
C LYS A 658 -7.52 -7.56 4.95
N ARG A 659 -8.47 -6.86 5.58
CA ARG A 659 -9.49 -7.49 6.44
C ARG A 659 -10.43 -8.45 5.70
N SER A 660 -10.56 -8.33 4.37
CA SER A 660 -11.36 -9.24 3.55
C SER A 660 -10.74 -10.62 3.36
N ILE A 661 -9.50 -10.82 3.81
CA ILE A 661 -8.72 -12.04 3.59
C ILE A 661 -8.78 -12.89 4.85
N ALA A 662 -9.33 -14.09 4.71
CA ALA A 662 -9.37 -15.07 5.79
C ALA A 662 -7.99 -15.71 6.00
N GLU A 663 -7.33 -16.11 4.91
CA GLU A 663 -5.98 -16.67 4.91
C GLU A 663 -5.16 -16.08 3.75
N PRO A 664 -4.05 -15.39 4.03
CA PRO A 664 -3.14 -14.88 3.01
C PRO A 664 -2.41 -16.04 2.34
N ARG A 665 -2.00 -15.84 1.08
CA ARG A 665 -1.29 -16.86 0.28
C ARG A 665 -0.02 -17.34 0.96
N TYR A 666 0.70 -16.42 1.59
CA TYR A 666 1.81 -16.71 2.47
C TYR A 666 1.26 -16.72 3.90
N GLY A 667 1.17 -17.91 4.49
CA GLY A 667 0.41 -18.13 5.72
C GLY A 667 0.75 -17.18 6.88
N TRP A 668 -0.23 -16.91 7.73
CA TRP A 668 -0.19 -15.94 8.83
C TRP A 668 1.03 -16.08 9.76
N GLY A 669 1.55 -17.29 10.00
CA GLY A 669 2.69 -17.49 10.90
C GLY A 669 2.46 -17.08 12.36
N GLY A 670 1.21 -16.79 12.77
CA GLY A 670 0.84 -16.23 14.08
C GLY A 670 0.28 -14.81 14.03
N GLU A 671 0.36 -14.15 12.87
CA GLU A 671 -0.09 -12.78 12.66
C GLU A 671 -1.59 -12.67 12.38
N THR A 672 -2.12 -11.45 12.49
CA THR A 672 -3.51 -11.13 12.14
C THR A 672 -3.56 -9.90 11.23
N HIS A 673 -4.74 -9.52 10.75
CA HIS A 673 -4.95 -8.28 10.00
C HIS A 673 -4.60 -7.00 10.79
N HIS A 674 -4.31 -7.09 12.09
CA HIS A 674 -3.82 -5.99 12.92
C HIS A 674 -2.30 -5.90 12.96
N SER A 675 -1.59 -6.90 12.47
CA SER A 675 -0.13 -6.90 12.43
C SER A 675 0.33 -5.93 11.35
N VAL A 676 1.05 -4.89 11.77
CA VAL A 676 1.57 -3.85 10.89
C VAL A 676 3.07 -4.08 10.73
N GLY A 677 3.53 -4.09 9.48
CA GLY A 677 4.93 -4.23 9.16
C GLY A 677 5.39 -3.22 8.14
N LYS A 678 6.70 -3.05 8.04
CA LYS A 678 7.34 -2.15 7.07
C LYS A 678 7.95 -2.97 5.95
N ILE A 679 7.69 -2.56 4.70
CA ILE A 679 8.34 -3.19 3.55
C ILE A 679 9.83 -2.86 3.61
N ILE A 680 10.68 -3.89 3.71
CA ILE A 680 12.14 -3.74 3.69
C ILE A 680 12.72 -4.02 2.31
N ASP A 681 12.06 -4.87 1.54
CA ASP A 681 12.48 -5.21 0.17
C ASP A 681 11.29 -5.62 -0.70
N ILE A 682 11.45 -5.51 -2.01
CA ILE A 682 10.47 -5.88 -3.03
C ILE A 682 11.19 -6.66 -4.13
N GLU A 683 10.82 -7.91 -4.34
CA GLU A 683 11.42 -8.74 -5.39
C GLU A 683 10.97 -8.32 -6.80
N SER A 684 11.68 -8.81 -7.81
CA SER A 684 11.43 -8.47 -9.23
C SER A 684 10.08 -8.96 -9.78
N ASP A 685 9.46 -9.93 -9.12
CA ASP A 685 8.12 -10.45 -9.40
C ASP A 685 7.02 -9.79 -8.55
N GLY A 686 7.39 -8.82 -7.71
CA GLY A 686 6.48 -8.09 -6.82
C GLY A 686 6.28 -8.72 -5.45
N LEU A 687 7.00 -9.79 -5.07
CA LEU A 687 6.92 -10.34 -3.70
C LEU A 687 7.38 -9.29 -2.67
N LEU A 688 6.56 -9.06 -1.63
CA LEU A 688 6.87 -8.10 -0.59
C LEU A 688 7.59 -8.79 0.57
N ILE A 689 8.75 -8.26 0.97
CA ILE A 689 9.45 -8.66 2.19
C ILE A 689 9.16 -7.62 3.26
N ILE A 690 8.44 -8.04 4.29
CA ILE A 690 7.88 -7.18 5.33
C ILE A 690 8.58 -7.50 6.66
N ASP A 691 9.14 -6.49 7.29
CA ASP A 691 9.62 -6.56 8.67
C ASP A 691 8.48 -6.22 9.62
N ILE A 692 8.11 -7.17 10.48
CA ILE A 692 7.06 -6.99 11.48
C ILE A 692 7.76 -6.89 12.85
N PRO A 693 7.51 -5.82 13.63
CA PRO A 693 8.06 -5.66 14.97
C PRO A 693 7.83 -6.90 15.84
N ASN A 694 8.83 -7.28 16.65
CA ASN A 694 8.83 -8.46 17.52
C ASN A 694 8.87 -9.83 16.83
N ARG A 695 9.09 -9.86 15.50
CA ARG A 695 9.34 -11.09 14.75
C ARG A 695 10.84 -11.30 14.54
N SER A 696 11.31 -12.55 14.66
CA SER A 696 12.73 -12.89 14.49
C SER A 696 13.18 -13.03 13.03
N ALA A 697 12.25 -13.08 12.08
CA ALA A 697 12.51 -13.22 10.66
C ALA A 697 11.51 -12.38 9.85
N SER A 698 11.94 -11.84 8.70
CA SER A 698 11.06 -11.12 7.78
C SER A 698 9.93 -12.03 7.27
N TRP A 699 8.82 -11.41 6.90
CA TRP A 699 7.64 -12.08 6.36
C TRP A 699 7.51 -11.83 4.86
N GLN A 700 7.26 -12.90 4.11
CA GLN A 700 6.92 -12.81 2.70
C GLN A 700 5.41 -12.63 2.56
N ALA A 701 4.99 -11.71 1.70
CA ALA A 701 3.58 -11.42 1.48
C ALA A 701 3.29 -11.13 0.02
N ASP A 702 2.14 -11.65 -0.44
CA ASP A 702 1.62 -11.32 -1.76
C ASP A 702 1.03 -9.89 -1.72
N PRO A 703 1.40 -9.00 -2.66
CA PRO A 703 0.90 -7.63 -2.72
C PRO A 703 -0.63 -7.55 -2.92
N SER A 704 -1.25 -8.58 -3.49
CA SER A 704 -2.70 -8.70 -3.62
C SER A 704 -3.38 -8.79 -2.25
N ASP A 705 -2.66 -9.34 -1.26
CA ASP A 705 -3.20 -9.58 0.07
C ASP A 705 -3.02 -8.37 1.01
N MET A 706 -2.18 -7.40 0.64
CA MET A 706 -1.76 -6.30 1.50
C MET A 706 -2.51 -4.98 1.22
N GLU A 707 -2.74 -4.20 2.26
CA GLU A 707 -3.22 -2.81 2.24
C GLU A 707 -2.11 -1.88 2.74
N LYS A 708 -1.97 -0.69 2.13
CA LYS A 708 -1.04 0.34 2.60
C LYS A 708 -1.65 1.10 3.77
N ILE A 709 -0.84 1.36 4.78
CA ILE A 709 -1.22 2.17 5.95
C ILE A 709 -0.63 3.57 5.79
N ASP A 710 -1.41 4.59 6.17
CA ASP A 710 -0.97 5.98 6.18
C ASP A 710 0.12 6.21 7.23
N ASP A 711 1.09 7.08 6.92
CA ASP A 711 2.15 7.47 7.88
C ASP A 711 1.59 8.45 8.92
N PHE A 712 1.17 7.94 10.09
CA PHE A 712 0.61 8.76 11.17
C PHE A 712 1.69 9.45 12.01
N LYS A 713 1.42 10.69 12.45
CA LYS A 713 2.28 11.45 13.36
C LYS A 713 1.51 11.90 14.60
N VAL A 714 2.22 12.10 15.71
CA VAL A 714 1.64 12.72 16.91
C VAL A 714 1.14 14.12 16.54
N GLY A 715 -0.13 14.41 16.85
CA GLY A 715 -0.83 15.63 16.44
C GLY A 715 -1.69 15.49 15.19
N ASP A 716 -1.62 14.36 14.48
CA ASP A 716 -2.52 14.10 13.36
C ASP A 716 -3.96 13.92 13.84
N TRP A 717 -4.88 14.44 13.05
CA TRP A 717 -6.32 14.30 13.29
C TRP A 717 -6.80 13.01 12.65
N VAL A 718 -7.58 12.22 13.38
CA VAL A 718 -7.90 10.86 12.99
C VAL A 718 -9.34 10.47 13.32
N ARG A 719 -9.88 9.51 12.57
CA ARG A 719 -11.17 8.87 12.83
C ARG A 719 -11.12 7.38 12.45
N VAL A 720 -12.05 6.59 12.98
CA VAL A 720 -12.15 5.16 12.66
C VAL A 720 -12.65 4.97 11.22
N LYS A 721 -11.98 4.11 10.45
CA LYS A 721 -12.33 3.78 9.05
C LYS A 721 -13.78 3.27 8.95
N ALA A 722 -14.50 3.69 7.91
CA ALA A 722 -15.88 3.26 7.70
C ALA A 722 -16.03 1.73 7.48
N THR A 723 -14.98 1.10 6.93
CA THR A 723 -14.91 -0.34 6.65
C THR A 723 -14.68 -1.20 7.89
N VAL A 724 -14.39 -0.60 9.05
CA VAL A 724 -14.12 -1.33 10.30
C VAL A 724 -15.45 -1.63 11.01
N PRO A 725 -15.84 -2.92 11.15
CA PRO A 725 -17.04 -3.29 11.91
C PRO A 725 -16.81 -3.14 13.42
N SER A 726 -15.61 -3.50 13.89
CA SER A 726 -15.17 -3.35 15.28
C SER A 726 -13.65 -3.13 15.33
N PRO A 727 -13.15 -2.07 15.98
CA PRO A 727 -11.72 -1.88 16.22
C PRO A 727 -11.11 -3.01 17.06
N LYS A 728 -9.79 -3.22 16.98
CA LYS A 728 -9.03 -4.23 17.77
C LYS A 728 -9.40 -4.24 19.26
N TYR A 729 -9.57 -3.05 19.84
CA TYR A 729 -9.89 -2.86 21.26
C TYR A 729 -11.38 -2.54 21.52
N GLY A 730 -12.23 -2.60 20.50
CA GLY A 730 -13.66 -2.28 20.59
C GLY A 730 -13.98 -0.79 20.46
N TRP A 731 -15.28 -0.46 20.39
CA TRP A 731 -15.76 0.93 20.19
C TRP A 731 -15.78 1.78 21.46
N GLU A 732 -15.93 1.15 22.64
CA GLU A 732 -16.16 1.84 23.91
C GLU A 732 -17.25 2.95 23.79
N ASP A 733 -16.90 4.22 23.98
CA ASP A 733 -17.76 5.42 23.87
C ASP A 733 -17.50 6.25 22.58
N VAL A 734 -16.59 5.77 21.72
CA VAL A 734 -16.21 6.40 20.44
C VAL A 734 -17.18 5.96 19.34
N THR A 735 -17.51 6.87 18.43
CA THR A 735 -18.35 6.60 17.25
C THR A 735 -17.58 6.83 15.95
N ARG A 736 -18.09 6.32 14.82
CA ARG A 736 -17.52 6.57 13.48
C ARG A 736 -17.34 8.05 13.12
N SER A 737 -18.19 8.92 13.68
CA SER A 737 -18.14 10.38 13.51
C SER A 737 -17.22 11.10 14.49
N SER A 738 -16.66 10.39 15.48
CA SER A 738 -15.76 10.97 16.46
C SER A 738 -14.41 11.24 15.81
N ILE A 739 -13.94 12.47 15.94
CA ILE A 739 -12.61 12.89 15.47
C ILE A 739 -11.74 13.11 16.71
N GLY A 740 -10.57 12.49 16.72
CA GLY A 740 -9.59 12.59 17.79
C GLY A 740 -8.22 13.01 17.26
N VAL A 741 -7.29 13.27 18.17
CA VAL A 741 -5.91 13.65 17.85
C VAL A 741 -4.95 12.57 18.33
N VAL A 742 -4.03 12.15 17.47
CA VAL A 742 -3.00 11.15 17.82
C VAL A 742 -2.10 11.72 18.90
N HIS A 743 -2.01 11.03 20.04
CA HIS A 743 -1.23 11.46 21.20
C HIS A 743 0.03 10.61 21.40
N SER A 744 -0.04 9.32 21.09
CA SER A 744 1.10 8.40 21.12
C SER A 744 1.05 7.43 19.94
N LEU A 745 2.21 7.05 19.45
CA LEU A 745 2.41 6.04 18.42
C LEU A 745 3.40 5.02 18.99
N GLU A 746 3.00 3.75 19.01
CA GLU A 746 3.83 2.65 19.47
C GLU A 746 4.47 1.95 18.26
N GLU A 747 5.65 1.35 18.46
CA GLU A 747 6.42 0.74 17.36
C GLU A 747 5.75 -0.52 16.79
N ASP A 748 4.82 -1.13 17.54
CA ASP A 748 4.08 -2.34 17.19
C ASP A 748 2.81 -2.09 16.34
N GLY A 749 2.54 -0.84 15.97
CA GLY A 749 1.38 -0.45 15.15
C GLY A 749 0.11 -0.16 15.95
N ASP A 750 0.21 -0.03 17.28
CA ASP A 750 -0.86 0.55 18.09
C ASP A 750 -0.66 2.07 18.28
N MET A 751 -1.77 2.78 18.44
CA MET A 751 -1.80 4.22 18.65
C MET A 751 -2.78 4.63 19.74
N GLY A 752 -2.39 5.66 20.49
CA GLY A 752 -3.24 6.30 21.49
C GLY A 752 -3.86 7.58 20.94
N VAL A 753 -5.18 7.60 20.78
CA VAL A 753 -5.93 8.75 20.28
C VAL A 753 -6.63 9.48 21.43
N ALA A 754 -6.39 10.78 21.55
CA ALA A 754 -7.07 11.64 22.50
C ALA A 754 -8.40 12.12 21.90
N PHE A 755 -9.48 11.93 22.65
CA PHE A 755 -10.78 12.50 22.33
C PHE A 755 -11.17 13.51 23.42
N CYS A 756 -11.68 14.66 23.01
CA CYS A 756 -12.05 15.79 23.88
C CYS A 756 -13.10 15.46 24.97
N PHE A 757 -13.85 14.36 24.82
CA PHE A 757 -14.85 13.91 25.78
C PHE A 757 -14.35 12.78 26.70
N ARG A 758 -13.06 12.39 26.59
CA ARG A 758 -12.44 11.31 27.38
C ARG A 758 -11.26 11.81 28.20
N SER A 759 -11.10 11.23 29.39
CA SER A 759 -9.93 11.46 30.25
C SER A 759 -8.79 10.47 30.02
N LYS A 760 -9.05 9.34 29.34
CA LYS A 760 -8.07 8.32 28.96
C LYS A 760 -7.94 8.23 27.44
N LEU A 761 -6.72 7.98 26.96
CA LEU A 761 -6.46 7.72 25.55
C LEU A 761 -7.24 6.49 25.07
N PHE A 762 -7.76 6.58 23.86
CA PHE A 762 -8.37 5.47 23.14
C PHE A 762 -7.27 4.70 22.42
N LEU A 763 -7.01 3.47 22.84
CA LEU A 763 -6.03 2.59 22.22
C LEU A 763 -6.66 1.91 21.01
N CYS A 764 -5.98 1.96 19.88
CA CYS A 764 -6.47 1.47 18.60
C CYS A 764 -5.30 1.10 17.69
N SER A 765 -5.52 0.16 16.78
CA SER A 765 -4.49 -0.18 15.79
C SER A 765 -4.49 0.89 14.70
N VAL A 766 -3.30 1.25 14.18
CA VAL A 766 -3.20 2.15 13.01
C VAL A 766 -3.93 1.59 11.78
N ALA A 767 -4.16 0.27 11.72
CA ALA A 767 -4.94 -0.37 10.66
C ALA A 767 -6.45 -0.02 10.70
N ASP A 768 -6.98 0.40 11.86
CA ASP A 768 -8.40 0.71 12.06
C ASP A 768 -8.76 2.17 11.77
N ILE A 769 -7.77 3.00 11.53
CA ILE A 769 -7.89 4.46 11.56
C ILE A 769 -7.50 5.07 10.22
N GLU A 770 -8.13 6.19 9.89
CA GLU A 770 -7.80 7.04 8.74
C GLU A 770 -7.60 8.49 9.19
N LYS A 771 -6.82 9.25 8.41
CA LYS A 771 -6.59 10.68 8.68
C LYS A 771 -7.86 11.49 8.41
N ALA A 772 -8.12 12.45 9.31
CA ALA A 772 -9.16 13.46 9.20
C ALA A 772 -8.53 14.84 8.96
N GLN A 773 -9.29 15.78 8.41
CA GLN A 773 -8.79 17.14 8.15
C GLN A 773 -8.64 17.92 9.47
N PRO A 774 -7.49 18.56 9.74
CA PRO A 774 -7.26 19.33 10.96
C PRO A 774 -8.02 20.67 10.97
N PHE A 775 -8.50 21.11 12.13
CA PHE A 775 -9.10 22.44 12.33
C PHE A 775 -8.02 23.47 12.68
N GLU A 776 -8.22 24.73 12.30
CA GLU A 776 -7.25 25.82 12.54
C GLU A 776 -7.80 26.90 13.46
N VAL A 777 -6.92 27.53 14.26
CA VAL A 777 -7.29 28.66 15.11
C VAL A 777 -7.65 29.85 14.23
N GLY A 778 -8.82 30.46 14.47
CA GLY A 778 -9.38 31.54 13.67
C GLY A 778 -10.49 31.10 12.73
N GLU A 779 -10.61 29.80 12.43
CA GLU A 779 -11.72 29.29 11.62
C GLU A 779 -13.06 29.54 12.34
N LYS A 780 -14.07 29.94 11.57
CA LYS A 780 -15.44 30.04 12.08
C LYS A 780 -16.08 28.66 12.01
N VAL A 781 -16.75 28.26 13.07
CA VAL A 781 -17.46 26.99 13.16
C VAL A 781 -18.85 27.19 13.72
N HIS A 782 -19.75 26.28 13.38
CA HIS A 782 -21.05 26.10 14.01
C HIS A 782 -21.27 24.61 14.29
N VAL A 783 -22.26 24.27 15.11
CA VAL A 783 -22.61 22.86 15.37
C VAL A 783 -23.47 22.32 14.25
N LEU A 784 -23.19 21.09 13.83
CA LEU A 784 -23.93 20.39 12.77
C LEU A 784 -25.45 20.46 13.04
N PRO A 785 -26.29 20.85 12.07
CA PRO A 785 -27.74 20.95 12.25
C PRO A 785 -28.43 19.64 12.68
N SER A 786 -27.79 18.49 12.45
CA SER A 786 -28.26 17.16 12.85
C SER A 786 -28.03 16.83 14.33
N ILE A 787 -27.30 17.67 15.07
CA ILE A 787 -26.93 17.45 16.48
C ILE A 787 -27.86 18.26 17.38
N SER A 788 -28.70 17.56 18.13
CA SER A 788 -29.64 18.16 19.08
C SER A 788 -28.99 18.53 20.42
N GLU A 789 -27.95 17.79 20.82
CA GLU A 789 -27.14 18.04 22.02
C GLU A 789 -25.67 17.67 21.71
N PRO A 790 -24.73 18.63 21.64
CA PRO A 790 -23.33 18.31 21.40
C PRO A 790 -22.67 17.74 22.65
N ARG A 791 -21.59 16.99 22.42
CA ARG A 791 -20.86 16.27 23.47
C ARG A 791 -20.18 17.20 24.47
N LEU A 792 -19.94 18.45 24.10
CA LEU A 792 -19.34 19.46 24.96
C LEU A 792 -20.17 20.75 24.99
N GLY A 793 -20.49 21.21 26.20
CA GLY A 793 -20.83 22.60 26.51
C GLY A 793 -22.04 23.20 25.79
N TRP A 794 -23.23 22.61 25.91
CA TRP A 794 -24.47 23.27 25.47
C TRP A 794 -25.04 24.16 26.57
N SER A 795 -25.32 25.43 26.26
CA SER A 795 -25.99 26.35 27.19
C SER A 795 -27.23 26.98 26.57
N ASN A 796 -27.08 28.05 25.78
CA ASN A 796 -28.16 28.81 25.15
C ASN A 796 -27.99 28.95 23.63
N GLU A 797 -27.02 28.23 23.07
CA GLU A 797 -26.65 28.26 21.66
C GLU A 797 -27.56 27.35 20.82
N THR A 798 -27.75 27.72 19.56
CA THR A 798 -28.50 26.91 18.59
C THR A 798 -27.55 26.41 17.51
N ALA A 799 -27.97 25.47 16.66
CA ALA A 799 -27.19 25.08 15.49
C ALA A 799 -26.84 26.28 14.57
N ALA A 800 -27.57 27.40 14.67
CA ALA A 800 -27.25 28.63 13.93
C ALA A 800 -26.16 29.51 14.61
N THR A 801 -25.69 29.16 15.81
CA THR A 801 -24.68 29.93 16.53
C THR A 801 -23.31 29.74 15.89
N ILE A 802 -22.76 30.84 15.38
CA ILE A 802 -21.43 30.90 14.78
C ILE A 802 -20.45 31.43 15.81
N GLY A 803 -19.30 30.78 15.94
CA GLY A 803 -18.17 31.33 16.70
C GLY A 803 -16.84 31.03 16.03
N ALA A 804 -15.81 31.78 16.41
CA ALA A 804 -14.46 31.60 15.88
C ALA A 804 -13.62 30.76 16.85
N ILE A 805 -12.89 29.77 16.34
CA ILE A 805 -11.97 28.96 17.15
C ILE A 805 -10.88 29.88 17.70
N SER A 806 -10.85 30.07 19.01
CA SER A 806 -9.84 30.89 19.69
C SER A 806 -8.59 30.11 20.10
N ARG A 807 -8.78 28.82 20.37
CA ARG A 807 -7.75 27.90 20.84
C ARG A 807 -8.22 26.47 20.60
N ILE A 808 -7.28 25.60 20.26
CA ILE A 808 -7.50 24.16 20.21
C ILE A 808 -6.69 23.54 21.35
N ASP A 809 -7.32 22.71 22.17
CA ASP A 809 -6.64 21.98 23.25
C ASP A 809 -5.92 20.73 22.71
N MET A 810 -4.98 20.16 23.47
CA MET A 810 -4.20 18.99 23.04
C MET A 810 -5.04 17.73 22.82
N ASP A 811 -6.26 17.69 23.34
CA ASP A 811 -7.25 16.62 23.14
C ASP A 811 -8.16 16.88 21.92
N GLY A 812 -7.87 17.92 21.15
CA GLY A 812 -8.66 18.36 20.00
C GLY A 812 -9.85 19.24 20.36
N THR A 813 -10.10 19.59 21.64
CA THR A 813 -11.24 20.45 22.01
C THR A 813 -11.17 21.80 21.33
N LEU A 814 -12.22 22.18 20.60
CA LEU A 814 -12.32 23.49 19.97
C LEU A 814 -12.88 24.49 20.99
N ASN A 815 -12.06 25.45 21.43
CA ASN A 815 -12.51 26.55 22.28
C ASN A 815 -12.95 27.72 21.41
N VAL A 816 -14.24 27.81 21.17
CA VAL A 816 -14.90 28.72 20.24
C VAL A 816 -15.35 29.99 20.97
N LYS A 817 -14.95 31.16 20.46
CA LYS A 817 -15.41 32.47 20.93
C LYS A 817 -16.67 32.87 20.16
N VAL A 818 -17.77 33.02 20.90
CA VAL A 818 -19.09 33.41 20.37
C VAL A 818 -19.38 34.85 20.80
N SER A 819 -19.82 35.68 19.84
CA SER A 819 -20.18 37.08 20.11
C SER A 819 -21.33 37.18 21.12
N GLY A 820 -21.11 37.89 22.23
CA GLY A 820 -22.10 38.05 23.31
C GLY A 820 -21.92 37.09 24.49
N ARG A 821 -20.96 36.15 24.43
CA ARG A 821 -20.62 35.24 25.54
C ARG A 821 -19.31 35.65 26.20
N ASN A 822 -19.29 35.69 27.54
CA ASN A 822 -18.07 35.99 28.31
C ASN A 822 -17.16 34.77 28.52
N SER A 823 -17.69 33.55 28.34
CA SER A 823 -16.94 32.29 28.43
C SER A 823 -16.74 31.66 27.05
N LEU A 824 -15.63 30.95 26.85
CA LEU A 824 -15.39 30.20 25.61
C LEU A 824 -16.33 29.00 25.54
N TRP A 825 -16.91 28.78 24.36
CA TRP A 825 -17.74 27.63 24.06
C TRP A 825 -16.86 26.46 23.66
N LYS A 826 -16.92 25.35 24.40
CA LYS A 826 -16.16 24.14 24.06
C LYS A 826 -16.96 23.27 23.13
N VAL A 827 -16.41 22.92 21.98
CA VAL A 827 -17.07 22.11 20.96
C VAL A 827 -16.19 20.91 20.60
N ALA A 828 -16.81 19.74 20.52
CA ALA A 828 -16.13 18.55 20.04
C ALA A 828 -15.97 18.64 18.51
N PRO A 829 -14.81 18.32 17.93
CA PRO A 829 -14.61 18.48 16.49
C PRO A 829 -15.53 17.63 15.62
N GLY A 830 -15.92 16.44 16.09
CA GLY A 830 -16.90 15.60 15.41
C GLY A 830 -18.32 16.20 15.36
N ASP A 831 -18.58 17.23 16.18
CA ASP A 831 -19.87 17.92 16.24
C ASP A 831 -19.85 19.28 15.51
N ALA A 832 -18.70 19.71 15.00
CA ALA A 832 -18.47 21.03 14.41
C ALA A 832 -18.37 20.98 12.88
N GLU A 833 -19.01 21.96 12.22
CA GLU A 833 -18.89 22.20 10.79
C GLU A 833 -18.25 23.58 10.53
N ARG A 834 -17.29 23.63 9.60
CA ARG A 834 -16.51 24.82 9.26
C ARG A 834 -17.32 25.78 8.39
N LEU A 835 -17.21 27.07 8.71
CA LEU A 835 -17.77 28.17 7.95
C LEU A 835 -16.62 28.91 7.27
N SER A 836 -16.66 28.99 5.94
CA SER A 836 -15.67 29.72 5.15
C SER A 836 -15.59 31.18 5.60
N ALA A 837 -14.41 31.64 6.06
CA ALA A 837 -14.17 33.04 6.35
C ALA A 837 -14.28 33.89 5.08
N PHE A 838 -14.69 35.16 5.20
CA PHE A 838 -14.53 36.13 4.10
C PHE A 838 -13.04 36.46 3.96
N GLU A 839 -12.53 36.41 2.74
CA GLU A 839 -11.15 36.74 2.39
C GLU A 839 -11.05 38.08 1.68
N VAL A 840 -9.87 38.71 1.70
CA VAL A 840 -9.61 39.90 0.88
C VAL A 840 -9.68 39.49 -0.60
N GLY A 841 -10.53 40.17 -1.38
CA GLY A 841 -10.86 39.79 -2.76
C GLY A 841 -12.20 39.07 -2.90
N ASP A 842 -12.87 38.71 -1.80
CA ASP A 842 -14.21 38.14 -1.87
C ASP A 842 -15.25 39.17 -2.33
N TRP A 843 -16.14 38.71 -3.20
CA TRP A 843 -17.27 39.49 -3.68
C TRP A 843 -18.46 39.33 -2.73
N VAL A 844 -19.07 40.44 -2.34
CA VAL A 844 -20.12 40.48 -1.32
C VAL A 844 -21.30 41.36 -1.73
N ARG A 845 -22.49 41.04 -1.23
CA ARG A 845 -23.68 41.91 -1.31
C ARG A 845 -24.35 42.04 0.04
N LEU A 846 -25.13 43.10 0.25
CA LEU A 846 -25.92 43.29 1.47
C LEU A 846 -27.06 42.26 1.54
N LYS A 847 -27.26 41.65 2.71
CA LYS A 847 -28.40 40.75 2.95
C LYS A 847 -29.72 41.55 2.91
N PRO A 848 -30.78 41.05 2.27
CA PRO A 848 -32.11 41.66 2.36
C PRO A 848 -32.68 41.45 3.76
N SER A 849 -32.54 42.42 4.67
CA SER A 849 -33.00 42.27 6.05
C SER A 849 -34.53 42.40 6.16
N ILE A 850 -35.18 41.33 6.64
CA ILE A 850 -36.52 41.38 7.26
C ILE A 850 -36.38 42.04 8.63
N GLY A 851 -36.83 43.28 8.76
CA GLY A 851 -37.17 43.88 10.06
C GLY A 851 -36.00 44.20 11.01
N SER A 852 -35.15 45.16 10.65
CA SER A 852 -34.53 46.14 11.58
C SER A 852 -33.64 47.08 10.77
N ARG A 853 -33.58 48.36 11.15
CA ARG A 853 -32.86 49.41 10.40
C ARG A 853 -31.37 49.06 10.30
N PRO A 854 -30.77 49.01 9.10
CA PRO A 854 -29.33 48.95 8.95
C PRO A 854 -28.70 50.23 9.52
N THR A 855 -27.76 50.07 10.43
CA THR A 855 -26.84 51.12 10.86
C THR A 855 -25.82 51.34 9.75
N TYR A 856 -25.84 52.53 9.13
CA TYR A 856 -24.90 53.08 8.13
C TYR A 856 -25.35 53.08 6.65
N ASP A 857 -24.96 54.18 5.97
CA ASP A 857 -25.38 54.72 4.67
C ASP A 857 -25.17 53.80 3.44
N TRP A 858 -25.81 52.62 3.41
CA TRP A 858 -25.93 51.79 2.20
C TRP A 858 -27.13 52.19 1.33
N ASN A 859 -28.17 52.78 1.95
CA ASN A 859 -29.46 53.05 1.29
C ASN A 859 -29.47 54.24 0.30
N SER A 860 -28.35 54.96 0.14
CA SER A 860 -28.25 56.07 -0.82
C SER A 860 -27.97 55.62 -2.26
N VAL A 861 -27.65 54.32 -2.47
CA VAL A 861 -27.43 53.72 -3.80
C VAL A 861 -28.45 52.59 -3.98
N GLY A 862 -29.20 52.62 -5.09
CA GLY A 862 -30.34 51.74 -5.33
C GLY A 862 -30.07 50.25 -5.07
N LYS A 863 -31.07 49.62 -4.44
CA LYS A 863 -31.36 48.22 -4.06
C LYS A 863 -30.45 47.02 -4.40
N ILE A 864 -29.42 47.10 -5.24
CA ILE A 864 -28.49 46.00 -5.51
C ILE A 864 -27.11 46.60 -5.82
N SER A 865 -26.18 46.55 -4.87
CA SER A 865 -24.77 46.90 -5.09
C SER A 865 -23.90 45.75 -4.64
N ILE A 866 -22.96 45.38 -5.50
CA ILE A 866 -21.94 44.36 -5.26
C ILE A 866 -20.63 45.08 -4.91
N ALA A 867 -19.91 44.56 -3.93
CA ALA A 867 -18.63 45.11 -3.47
C ALA A 867 -17.58 44.00 -3.34
N VAL A 868 -16.31 44.40 -3.32
CA VAL A 868 -15.17 43.53 -3.05
C VAL A 868 -14.64 43.83 -1.65
N VAL A 869 -14.36 42.79 -0.87
CA VAL A 869 -13.69 42.92 0.43
C VAL A 869 -12.26 43.35 0.19
N HIS A 870 -11.94 44.58 0.59
CA HIS A 870 -10.63 45.20 0.38
C HIS A 870 -9.69 44.98 1.56
N SER A 871 -10.20 45.04 2.80
CA SER A 871 -9.46 44.64 3.99
C SER A 871 -10.40 44.17 5.09
N ILE A 872 -9.91 43.24 5.90
CA ILE A 872 -10.65 42.65 7.01
C ILE A 872 -10.07 43.22 8.30
N GLN A 873 -10.93 43.76 9.17
CA GLN A 873 -10.52 44.21 10.50
C GLN A 873 -10.83 43.12 11.55
N ASP A 874 -9.98 42.99 12.57
CA ASP A 874 -10.09 41.98 13.63
C ASP A 874 -11.40 42.04 14.43
N SER A 875 -12.14 43.16 14.33
CA SER A 875 -13.42 43.42 14.99
C SER A 875 -14.64 42.81 14.28
N GLY A 876 -14.45 42.10 13.16
CA GLY A 876 -15.55 41.54 12.36
C GLY A 876 -16.16 42.52 11.35
N TYR A 877 -15.62 43.73 11.28
CA TYR A 877 -15.91 44.73 10.25
C TYR A 877 -14.99 44.57 9.04
N LEU A 878 -15.57 44.78 7.86
CA LEU A 878 -14.94 44.60 6.55
C LEU A 878 -14.92 45.95 5.85
N GLU A 879 -13.76 46.37 5.35
CA GLU A 879 -13.67 47.49 4.41
C GLU A 879 -13.97 46.96 3.02
N LEU A 880 -15.04 47.48 2.45
CA LEU A 880 -15.53 47.15 1.13
C LEU A 880 -15.11 48.25 0.16
N ALA A 881 -14.68 47.84 -1.02
CA ALA A 881 -14.47 48.70 -2.17
C ALA A 881 -15.50 48.34 -3.25
N GLY A 882 -16.03 49.34 -3.92
CA GLY A 882 -16.96 49.09 -5.03
C GLY A 882 -16.93 50.25 -6.01
N CYS A 883 -17.30 49.91 -7.25
CA CYS A 883 -17.03 50.67 -8.46
C CYS A 883 -17.54 52.14 -8.42
N PHE A 884 -18.62 52.42 -7.69
CA PHE A 884 -19.32 53.72 -7.73
C PHE A 884 -18.97 54.72 -6.61
N ARG A 885 -18.22 54.34 -5.57
CA ARG A 885 -17.83 55.25 -4.49
C ARG A 885 -16.32 55.43 -4.48
N LYS A 886 -15.84 56.66 -4.66
CA LYS A 886 -14.42 57.00 -4.42
C LYS A 886 -14.16 56.95 -2.92
N GLY A 887 -13.64 55.82 -2.44
CA GLY A 887 -13.29 55.58 -1.03
C GLY A 887 -13.75 54.22 -0.54
N LYS A 888 -13.08 53.67 0.47
CA LYS A 888 -13.44 52.40 1.14
C LYS A 888 -14.51 52.64 2.20
N TRP A 889 -15.45 51.72 2.38
CA TRP A 889 -16.50 51.84 3.40
C TRP A 889 -16.57 50.61 4.31
N LEU A 890 -16.92 50.81 5.57
CA LEU A 890 -16.86 49.78 6.60
C LEU A 890 -18.24 49.13 6.81
N THR A 891 -18.31 47.79 6.87
CA THR A 891 -19.57 47.03 7.07
C THR A 891 -19.34 45.75 7.87
N HIS A 892 -20.27 45.34 8.73
CA HIS A 892 -20.11 44.13 9.56
C HIS A 892 -20.40 42.85 8.77
N ASN A 893 -19.66 41.77 9.05
CA ASN A 893 -19.77 40.48 8.33
C ASN A 893 -21.14 39.79 8.44
N THR A 894 -22.01 40.21 9.36
CA THR A 894 -23.39 39.69 9.51
C THR A 894 -24.33 40.22 8.45
N ASP A 895 -24.09 41.45 7.98
CA ASP A 895 -25.01 42.22 7.15
C ASP A 895 -24.79 41.96 5.66
N ILE A 896 -23.76 41.18 5.34
CA ILE A 896 -23.36 40.85 3.98
C ILE A 896 -23.31 39.34 3.78
N GLU A 897 -23.45 38.92 2.54
CA GLU A 897 -23.27 37.55 2.11
C GLU A 897 -22.32 37.47 0.92
N LYS A 898 -21.60 36.34 0.82
CA LYS A 898 -20.68 36.09 -0.27
C LYS A 898 -21.49 35.83 -1.54
N VAL A 899 -21.13 36.51 -2.63
CA VAL A 899 -21.68 36.26 -3.96
C VAL A 899 -20.61 35.60 -4.82
N GLN A 900 -21.05 35.01 -5.94
CA GLN A 900 -20.14 34.40 -6.90
C GLN A 900 -19.09 35.42 -7.35
N SER A 901 -17.81 35.03 -7.27
CA SER A 901 -16.71 35.92 -7.63
C SER A 901 -16.68 36.14 -9.14
N PHE A 902 -16.69 37.39 -9.57
CA PHE A 902 -16.45 37.74 -10.97
C PHE A 902 -14.96 37.57 -11.26
N ARG A 903 -14.61 36.57 -12.08
CA ARG A 903 -13.23 36.25 -12.49
C ARG A 903 -13.06 36.50 -13.98
N ILE A 904 -11.83 36.77 -14.39
CA ILE A 904 -11.47 36.87 -15.81
C ILE A 904 -11.82 35.54 -16.49
N GLY A 905 -12.46 35.61 -17.66
CA GLY A 905 -12.92 34.44 -18.42
C GLY A 905 -14.38 34.02 -18.20
N LEU A 906 -15.11 34.63 -17.26
CA LEU A 906 -16.55 34.35 -17.09
C LEU A 906 -17.40 35.04 -18.15
N HIS A 907 -18.43 34.32 -18.62
CA HIS A 907 -19.45 34.85 -19.53
C HIS A 907 -20.52 35.61 -18.74
N VAL A 908 -20.82 36.82 -19.20
CA VAL A 908 -21.79 37.72 -18.56
C VAL A 908 -22.72 38.33 -19.59
N ARG A 909 -23.95 38.63 -19.16
CA ARG A 909 -24.93 39.43 -19.90
C ARG A 909 -25.50 40.53 -19.01
N PHE A 910 -26.10 41.55 -19.60
CA PHE A 910 -26.83 42.54 -18.81
C PHE A 910 -28.05 41.92 -18.14
N ARG A 911 -28.34 42.32 -16.90
CA ARG A 911 -29.52 41.81 -16.17
C ARG A 911 -30.81 42.28 -16.85
N ALA A 912 -31.78 41.37 -16.89
CA ALA A 912 -33.07 41.65 -17.49
C ALA A 912 -33.82 42.74 -16.70
N GLY A 913 -34.38 43.74 -17.41
CA GLY A 913 -35.17 44.82 -16.81
C GLY A 913 -34.40 46.09 -16.42
N ILE A 914 -33.11 46.21 -16.75
CA ILE A 914 -32.35 47.46 -16.60
C ILE A 914 -32.70 48.41 -17.76
N SER A 915 -33.12 49.64 -17.45
CA SER A 915 -33.40 50.68 -18.46
C SER A 915 -32.12 51.32 -19.03
N GLU A 916 -31.11 51.52 -18.19
CA GLU A 916 -29.78 51.99 -18.58
C GLU A 916 -28.75 51.50 -17.55
N PRO A 917 -27.64 50.85 -17.96
CA PRO A 917 -26.59 50.42 -17.04
C PRO A 917 -25.87 51.65 -16.51
N ARG A 918 -25.30 51.56 -15.30
CA ARG A 918 -24.78 52.73 -14.58
C ARG A 918 -23.63 53.43 -15.29
N TRP A 919 -22.92 52.72 -16.18
CA TRP A 919 -21.81 53.24 -16.99
C TRP A 919 -22.18 53.61 -18.43
N GLY A 920 -23.48 53.59 -18.74
CA GLY A 920 -24.02 53.80 -20.08
C GLY A 920 -23.78 52.60 -21.00
N TRP A 921 -24.61 52.51 -22.04
CA TRP A 921 -24.57 51.40 -22.98
C TRP A 921 -23.26 51.32 -23.79
N ARG A 922 -22.61 52.45 -24.12
CA ARG A 922 -21.32 52.52 -24.85
C ARG A 922 -21.23 51.52 -26.01
N ASP A 923 -22.18 51.64 -26.92
CA ASP A 923 -22.35 50.80 -28.13
C ASP A 923 -22.80 49.34 -27.87
N ALA A 924 -22.95 48.93 -26.61
CA ALA A 924 -23.62 47.68 -26.24
C ALA A 924 -25.15 47.85 -26.23
N LYS A 925 -25.87 46.74 -26.43
CA LYS A 925 -27.33 46.65 -26.37
C LYS A 925 -27.77 45.89 -25.10
N PRO A 926 -29.04 45.99 -24.68
CA PRO A 926 -29.56 45.26 -23.51
C PRO A 926 -29.43 43.74 -23.53
N ASP A 927 -29.35 43.16 -24.72
CA ASP A 927 -29.14 41.74 -24.99
C ASP A 927 -27.67 41.39 -25.22
N SER A 928 -26.76 42.37 -25.18
CA SER A 928 -25.35 42.15 -25.43
C SER A 928 -24.69 41.31 -24.34
N ARG A 929 -23.80 40.44 -24.78
CA ARG A 929 -23.04 39.51 -23.94
C ARG A 929 -21.56 39.72 -24.12
N GLY A 930 -20.80 39.29 -23.14
CA GLY A 930 -19.36 39.41 -23.20
C GLY A 930 -18.65 38.55 -22.18
N ILE A 931 -17.32 38.60 -22.26
CA ILE A 931 -16.43 37.89 -21.36
C ILE A 931 -15.73 38.90 -20.49
N ILE A 932 -15.64 38.62 -19.20
CA ILE A 932 -14.86 39.46 -18.29
C ILE A 932 -13.38 39.36 -18.67
N ALA A 933 -12.82 40.46 -19.16
CA ALA A 933 -11.43 40.59 -19.58
C ALA A 933 -10.53 41.15 -18.46
N GLY A 934 -11.11 41.79 -17.45
CA GLY A 934 -10.35 42.33 -16.33
C GLY A 934 -11.24 42.69 -15.14
N VAL A 935 -10.70 42.52 -13.94
CA VAL A 935 -11.34 42.90 -12.69
C VAL A 935 -10.36 43.77 -11.91
N HIS A 936 -10.79 44.96 -11.53
CA HIS A 936 -9.94 45.91 -10.80
C HIS A 936 -10.20 45.84 -9.29
N ALA A 937 -9.23 46.29 -8.48
CA ALA A 937 -9.25 46.15 -7.02
C ALA A 937 -10.34 46.97 -6.31
N ASP A 938 -10.98 47.88 -7.03
CA ASP A 938 -12.14 48.68 -6.61
C ASP A 938 -13.48 48.06 -7.03
N GLY A 939 -13.48 46.85 -7.62
CA GLY A 939 -14.67 46.16 -8.09
C GLY A 939 -15.17 46.61 -9.47
N GLU A 940 -14.42 47.45 -10.21
CA GLU A 940 -14.70 47.72 -11.64
C GLU A 940 -14.47 46.44 -12.46
N VAL A 941 -15.47 46.04 -13.26
CA VAL A 941 -15.35 44.93 -14.20
C VAL A 941 -15.21 45.47 -15.62
N ARG A 942 -14.22 44.94 -16.34
CA ARG A 942 -14.00 45.17 -17.77
C ARG A 942 -14.46 43.97 -18.54
N VAL A 943 -15.44 44.15 -19.40
CA VAL A 943 -16.08 43.11 -20.21
C VAL A 943 -15.77 43.36 -21.67
N ALA A 944 -15.20 42.36 -22.35
CA ALA A 944 -15.13 42.33 -23.81
C ALA A 944 -16.51 41.93 -24.32
N ILE A 945 -17.30 42.91 -24.77
CA ILE A 945 -18.63 42.68 -25.32
C ILE A 945 -18.49 42.26 -26.78
N PHE A 946 -19.10 41.14 -27.16
CA PHE A 946 -19.01 40.62 -28.52
C PHE A 946 -19.60 41.63 -29.52
N GLY A 947 -18.87 41.89 -30.60
CA GLY A 947 -19.26 42.84 -31.66
C GLY A 947 -19.07 44.33 -31.32
N VAL A 948 -18.60 44.69 -30.12
CA VAL A 948 -18.30 46.08 -29.74
C VAL A 948 -16.78 46.28 -29.65
N PRO A 949 -16.19 47.22 -30.41
CA PRO A 949 -14.75 47.48 -30.34
C PRO A 949 -14.37 48.15 -29.01
N GLY A 950 -13.61 47.43 -28.17
CA GLY A 950 -13.10 47.90 -26.89
C GLY A 950 -13.64 47.13 -25.69
N LEU A 951 -13.15 47.46 -24.48
CA LEU A 951 -13.63 46.86 -23.24
C LEU A 951 -14.70 47.75 -22.62
N TRP A 952 -15.91 47.22 -22.48
CA TRP A 952 -16.97 47.86 -21.71
C TRP A 952 -16.59 47.84 -20.24
N ARG A 953 -16.68 48.99 -19.58
CA ARG A 953 -16.37 49.14 -18.15
C ARG A 953 -17.66 49.36 -17.41
N GLY A 954 -17.87 48.61 -16.33
CA GLY A 954 -19.04 48.88 -15.51
C GLY A 954 -19.12 48.16 -14.18
N ASP A 955 -20.29 48.32 -13.56
CA ASP A 955 -20.60 47.77 -12.25
C ASP A 955 -21.10 46.32 -12.41
N PRO A 956 -20.52 45.35 -11.69
CA PRO A 956 -20.98 43.96 -11.75
C PRO A 956 -22.43 43.79 -11.29
N ALA A 957 -23.01 44.74 -10.57
CA ALA A 957 -24.43 44.71 -10.19
C ALA A 957 -25.38 44.82 -11.40
N ASP A 958 -24.91 45.37 -12.53
CA ASP A 958 -25.65 45.49 -13.79
C ASP A 958 -25.53 44.22 -14.67
N LEU A 959 -24.62 43.31 -14.29
CA LEU A 959 -24.32 42.08 -15.02
C LEU A 959 -24.88 40.85 -14.30
N GLU A 960 -25.27 39.86 -15.07
CA GLU A 960 -25.63 38.52 -14.62
C GLU A 960 -24.57 37.55 -15.15
N ILE A 961 -24.04 36.71 -14.27
CA ILE A 961 -23.16 35.61 -14.69
C ILE A 961 -24.04 34.59 -15.40
N GLU A 962 -23.70 34.30 -16.65
CA GLU A 962 -24.43 33.32 -17.42
C GLU A 962 -23.84 31.94 -17.12
N GLN A 963 -24.71 31.02 -16.67
CA GLN A 963 -24.29 29.64 -16.43
C GLN A 963 -24.06 28.96 -17.78
N VAL A 964 -22.80 28.83 -18.16
CA VAL A 964 -22.39 28.06 -19.32
C VAL A 964 -22.36 26.61 -18.88
N PHE A 965 -23.19 25.78 -19.49
CA PHE A 965 -23.10 24.33 -19.35
C PHE A 965 -22.10 23.79 -20.35
N GLU A 966 -21.22 22.90 -19.92
CA GLU A 966 -20.25 22.27 -20.80
C GLU A 966 -20.86 21.04 -21.48
N VAL A 967 -20.26 20.63 -22.60
CA VAL A 967 -20.67 19.40 -23.29
C VAL A 967 -20.43 18.21 -22.36
N GLY A 968 -21.48 17.44 -22.07
CA GLY A 968 -21.47 16.34 -21.13
C GLY A 968 -22.18 16.62 -19.79
N ASP A 969 -22.54 17.88 -19.53
CA ASP A 969 -23.30 18.24 -18.33
C ASP A 969 -24.74 17.70 -18.37
N TRP A 970 -25.21 17.25 -17.21
CA TRP A 970 -26.57 16.77 -17.04
C TRP A 970 -27.46 17.93 -16.63
N VAL A 971 -28.53 18.16 -17.39
CA VAL A 971 -29.43 19.29 -17.21
C VAL A 971 -30.87 18.85 -17.12
N ARG A 972 -31.69 19.63 -16.42
CA ARG A 972 -33.12 19.45 -16.27
C ARG A 972 -33.85 20.67 -16.82
N LEU A 973 -34.95 20.41 -17.54
CA LEU A 973 -35.82 21.47 -18.04
C LEU A 973 -36.63 22.11 -16.91
N LYS A 974 -36.56 23.43 -16.74
CA LYS A 974 -37.30 24.19 -15.70
C LYS A 974 -38.80 24.29 -16.02
N ASN A 975 -39.59 24.65 -14.99
CA ASN A 975 -41.05 24.78 -15.08
C ASN A 975 -41.56 25.90 -15.99
N ASP A 976 -40.70 26.88 -16.30
CA ASP A 976 -41.04 28.05 -17.12
C ASP A 976 -40.68 27.88 -18.60
N ALA A 977 -40.25 26.67 -19.02
CA ALA A 977 -39.92 26.37 -20.40
C ALA A 977 -41.19 26.00 -21.19
N ASP A 978 -41.33 26.55 -22.40
CA ASP A 978 -42.44 26.20 -23.30
C ASP A 978 -42.45 24.70 -23.62
N ASP A 979 -43.64 24.10 -23.68
CA ASP A 979 -43.83 22.67 -23.98
C ASP A 979 -43.23 22.33 -25.36
N TRP A 980 -42.06 21.70 -25.38
CA TRP A 980 -41.42 21.22 -26.61
C TRP A 980 -41.66 19.72 -26.79
N LYS A 981 -42.51 19.37 -27.76
CA LYS A 981 -42.86 17.99 -28.13
C LYS A 981 -43.33 17.16 -26.92
N SER A 982 -42.67 16.03 -26.61
CA SER A 982 -43.05 15.11 -25.53
C SER A 982 -42.37 15.42 -24.18
N LEU A 983 -41.53 16.46 -24.14
CA LEU A 983 -40.81 16.86 -22.93
C LEU A 983 -41.75 17.57 -21.97
N LYS A 984 -41.69 17.17 -20.70
CA LYS A 984 -42.36 17.84 -19.60
C LYS A 984 -41.35 18.61 -18.76
N PRO A 985 -41.75 19.66 -18.04
CA PRO A 985 -40.96 20.21 -16.96
C PRO A 985 -40.42 19.13 -16.02
N GLY A 986 -39.12 19.17 -15.73
CA GLY A 986 -38.44 18.13 -14.96
C GLY A 986 -37.79 17.01 -15.78
N SER A 987 -37.94 17.00 -17.11
CA SER A 987 -37.20 16.07 -18.00
C SER A 987 -35.70 16.30 -17.86
N ILE A 988 -34.91 15.21 -17.86
CA ILE A 988 -33.45 15.25 -17.70
C ILE A 988 -32.80 14.88 -19.04
N GLY A 989 -31.78 15.66 -19.43
CA GLY A 989 -31.04 15.49 -20.67
C GLY A 989 -29.55 15.82 -20.49
N VAL A 990 -28.76 15.59 -21.53
CA VAL A 990 -27.30 15.80 -21.54
C VAL A 990 -26.95 16.87 -22.56
N VAL A 991 -26.14 17.84 -22.16
CA VAL A 991 -25.66 18.92 -23.03
C VAL A 991 -24.69 18.36 -24.07
N HIS A 992 -24.96 18.60 -25.35
CA HIS A 992 -24.21 18.06 -26.50
C HIS A 992 -23.44 19.12 -27.27
N GLY A 993 -23.79 20.39 -27.09
CA GLY A 993 -23.19 21.48 -27.83
C GLY A 993 -23.72 22.81 -27.36
N ILE A 994 -22.98 23.84 -27.73
CA ILE A 994 -23.25 25.24 -27.41
C ILE A 994 -23.27 25.96 -28.77
N GLY A 995 -24.28 26.78 -29.05
CA GLY A 995 -24.44 27.45 -30.35
C GLY A 995 -23.52 28.67 -30.50
N TYR A 996 -22.88 28.83 -31.66
CA TYR A 996 -22.02 29.98 -31.96
C TYR A 996 -22.42 30.60 -33.30
N GLU A 997 -22.42 31.93 -33.36
CA GLU A 997 -22.61 32.73 -34.58
C GLU A 997 -21.36 33.61 -34.76
N ASP A 998 -20.64 33.46 -35.87
CA ASP A 998 -19.42 34.23 -36.22
C ASP A 998 -18.40 34.39 -35.06
N ASP A 999 -17.99 33.27 -34.44
CA ASP A 999 -17.09 33.16 -33.28
C ASP A 999 -17.63 33.72 -31.93
N ALA A 1000 -18.90 34.13 -31.87
CA ALA A 1000 -19.56 34.57 -30.64
C ALA A 1000 -20.63 33.58 -30.16
N TRP A 1001 -20.67 33.31 -28.85
CA TRP A 1001 -21.66 32.41 -28.25
C TRP A 1001 -23.09 33.00 -28.36
N ASP A 1002 -23.99 32.32 -29.07
CA ASP A 1002 -25.37 32.77 -29.32
C ASP A 1002 -26.34 32.50 -28.13
N GLY A 1003 -25.88 31.76 -27.11
CA GLY A 1003 -26.62 31.47 -25.87
C GLY A 1003 -27.55 30.29 -25.95
N THR A 1004 -27.61 29.65 -27.11
CA THR A 1004 -28.35 28.42 -27.29
C THR A 1004 -27.50 27.24 -26.85
N ILE A 1005 -28.16 26.29 -26.23
CA ILE A 1005 -27.57 25.05 -25.77
C ILE A 1005 -28.34 23.91 -26.43
N HIS A 1006 -27.58 23.01 -27.03
CA HIS A 1006 -28.10 21.80 -27.65
C HIS A 1006 -28.13 20.70 -26.59
N VAL A 1007 -29.32 20.32 -26.13
CA VAL A 1007 -29.52 19.26 -25.13
C VAL A 1007 -30.17 18.05 -25.78
N ALA A 1008 -29.60 16.87 -25.57
CA ALA A 1008 -30.25 15.60 -25.93
C ALA A 1008 -31.08 15.11 -24.74
N PHE A 1009 -32.38 14.98 -24.94
CA PHE A 1009 -33.29 14.42 -23.93
C PHE A 1009 -33.66 12.97 -24.27
N CYS A 1010 -33.86 12.18 -23.22
CA CYS A 1010 -34.17 10.77 -23.29
C CYS A 1010 -35.47 10.50 -24.09
N GLY A 1011 -35.33 9.87 -25.27
CA GLY A 1011 -36.47 9.47 -26.12
C GLY A 1011 -36.76 10.37 -27.31
N GLU A 1012 -36.08 11.50 -27.47
CA GLU A 1012 -36.22 12.41 -28.61
C GLU A 1012 -35.07 12.23 -29.61
N GLN A 1013 -35.38 12.18 -30.92
CA GLN A 1013 -34.36 12.04 -31.97
C GLN A 1013 -33.67 13.37 -32.30
N GLU A 1014 -34.36 14.48 -32.08
CA GLU A 1014 -33.84 15.83 -32.33
C GLU A 1014 -33.36 16.44 -31.01
N ARG A 1015 -32.26 17.19 -31.08
CA ARG A 1015 -31.72 17.91 -29.93
C ARG A 1015 -32.61 19.10 -29.65
N TRP A 1016 -32.97 19.28 -28.38
CA TRP A 1016 -33.58 20.50 -27.93
C TRP A 1016 -32.57 21.64 -28.05
N ILE A 1017 -32.97 22.74 -28.68
CA ILE A 1017 -32.16 23.95 -28.82
C ILE A 1017 -32.93 25.04 -28.10
N GLY A 1018 -32.35 25.57 -27.04
CA GLY A 1018 -32.95 26.65 -26.29
C GLY A 1018 -31.94 27.33 -25.41
N PHE A 1019 -32.38 28.33 -24.66
CA PHE A 1019 -31.47 29.17 -23.90
C PHE A 1019 -31.01 28.47 -22.61
N SER A 1020 -29.76 28.73 -22.22
CA SER A 1020 -29.17 28.27 -20.95
C SER A 1020 -30.06 28.55 -19.73
N SER A 1021 -30.82 29.64 -19.76
CA SER A 1021 -31.75 30.08 -18.71
C SER A 1021 -32.90 29.09 -18.42
N GLN A 1022 -33.32 28.31 -19.43
CA GLN A 1022 -34.42 27.34 -19.35
C GLN A 1022 -33.99 26.00 -18.74
N LEU A 1023 -32.69 25.85 -18.44
CA LEU A 1023 -32.08 24.63 -17.92
C LEU A 1023 -31.58 24.81 -16.48
N GLU A 1024 -31.54 23.72 -15.73
CA GLU A 1024 -30.97 23.58 -14.38
C GLU A 1024 -29.97 22.42 -14.35
N GLY A 1025 -28.80 22.56 -13.73
CA GLY A 1025 -27.84 21.46 -13.60
C GLY A 1025 -28.33 20.35 -12.65
N VAL A 1026 -28.06 19.08 -12.98
CA VAL A 1026 -28.40 17.92 -12.14
C VAL A 1026 -27.15 17.05 -11.92
N SER A 1027 -27.07 16.38 -10.76
CA SER A 1027 -26.01 15.43 -10.47
C SER A 1027 -25.94 14.34 -11.54
N ARG A 1028 -24.76 14.15 -12.12
CA ARG A 1028 -24.48 13.09 -13.10
C ARG A 1028 -24.78 11.69 -12.54
N PHE A 1029 -25.38 10.83 -13.36
CA PHE A 1029 -25.46 9.39 -13.11
C PHE A 1029 -24.18 8.70 -13.58
N VAL A 1030 -23.72 7.70 -12.84
CA VAL A 1030 -22.45 6.99 -13.13
C VAL A 1030 -22.73 5.51 -13.37
N VAL A 1031 -22.00 4.90 -14.30
CA VAL A 1031 -22.02 3.44 -14.50
C VAL A 1031 -21.51 2.73 -13.25
N GLY A 1032 -22.15 1.64 -12.84
CA GLY A 1032 -21.92 0.96 -11.57
C GLY A 1032 -22.82 1.46 -10.42
N GLN A 1033 -23.56 2.54 -10.61
CA GLN A 1033 -24.45 3.08 -9.57
C GLN A 1033 -25.74 2.24 -9.43
N ARG A 1034 -26.14 1.93 -8.19
CA ARG A 1034 -27.39 1.23 -7.89
C ARG A 1034 -28.57 2.21 -7.88
N VAL A 1035 -29.63 1.84 -8.57
CA VAL A 1035 -30.78 2.70 -8.78
C VAL A 1035 -32.10 1.92 -8.71
N ARG A 1036 -33.18 2.62 -8.34
CA ARG A 1036 -34.57 2.11 -8.33
C ARG A 1036 -35.52 3.11 -8.97
N ILE A 1037 -36.67 2.64 -9.43
CA ILE A 1037 -37.75 3.53 -9.89
C ILE A 1037 -38.38 4.25 -8.70
N ARG A 1038 -38.58 5.56 -8.85
CA ARG A 1038 -39.26 6.40 -7.84
C ARG A 1038 -40.66 5.86 -7.55
N GLY A 1039 -41.02 5.80 -6.26
CA GLY A 1039 -42.32 5.28 -5.82
C GLY A 1039 -43.55 6.01 -6.39
N CYS A 1040 -43.40 7.24 -6.89
CA CYS A 1040 -44.48 8.02 -7.49
C CYS A 1040 -44.81 7.67 -8.96
N ILE A 1041 -43.99 6.85 -9.63
CA ILE A 1041 -44.13 6.56 -11.08
C ILE A 1041 -45.00 5.33 -11.33
N ARG A 1042 -46.29 5.52 -11.67
CA ARG A 1042 -47.21 4.39 -11.90
C ARG A 1042 -46.82 3.48 -13.07
N GLN A 1043 -46.21 4.04 -14.11
CA GLN A 1043 -45.77 3.31 -15.30
C GLN A 1043 -44.55 4.03 -15.89
N PRO A 1044 -43.37 3.38 -15.96
CA PRO A 1044 -42.17 3.98 -16.53
C PRO A 1044 -42.27 4.07 -18.05
N ARG A 1045 -41.63 5.09 -18.63
CA ARG A 1045 -41.67 5.43 -20.07
C ARG A 1045 -41.30 4.26 -20.98
N PHE A 1046 -40.32 3.45 -20.58
CA PHE A 1046 -39.84 2.28 -21.36
C PHE A 1046 -40.43 0.94 -20.89
N GLY A 1047 -41.41 0.97 -19.99
CA GLY A 1047 -42.08 -0.21 -19.48
C GLY A 1047 -41.28 -0.97 -18.40
N TRP A 1048 -41.99 -1.84 -17.70
CA TRP A 1048 -41.47 -2.53 -16.51
C TRP A 1048 -40.46 -3.63 -16.82
N SER A 1049 -40.45 -4.21 -18.03
CA SER A 1049 -39.49 -5.28 -18.43
C SER A 1049 -39.35 -6.42 -17.39
N ASN A 1050 -40.47 -6.84 -16.76
CA ASN A 1050 -40.55 -7.81 -15.65
C ASN A 1050 -40.05 -7.33 -14.28
N HIS A 1051 -39.79 -6.03 -14.12
CA HIS A 1051 -39.41 -5.39 -12.86
C HIS A 1051 -40.60 -4.67 -12.20
N ASN A 1052 -40.42 -4.27 -10.95
CA ASN A 1052 -41.40 -3.52 -10.15
C ASN A 1052 -40.69 -2.40 -9.36
N HIS A 1053 -41.44 -1.61 -8.59
CA HIS A 1053 -40.88 -0.52 -7.78
C HIS A 1053 -39.85 -0.94 -6.73
N SER A 1054 -39.78 -2.22 -6.36
CA SER A 1054 -38.77 -2.77 -5.44
C SER A 1054 -37.56 -3.38 -6.15
N SER A 1055 -37.56 -3.41 -7.48
CA SER A 1055 -36.43 -3.90 -8.27
C SER A 1055 -35.29 -2.88 -8.24
N ILE A 1056 -34.17 -3.30 -7.68
CA ILE A 1056 -32.92 -2.53 -7.67
C ILE A 1056 -32.03 -3.11 -8.76
N GLY A 1057 -31.52 -2.23 -9.62
CA GLY A 1057 -30.53 -2.63 -10.60
C GLY A 1057 -29.35 -1.67 -10.65
N THR A 1058 -28.28 -2.11 -11.30
CA THR A 1058 -27.04 -1.37 -11.42
C THR A 1058 -26.95 -0.77 -12.83
N ILE A 1059 -26.66 0.53 -12.94
CA ILE A 1059 -26.46 1.18 -14.24
C ILE A 1059 -25.26 0.52 -14.94
N SER A 1060 -25.51 -0.17 -16.05
CA SER A 1060 -24.51 -0.86 -16.88
C SER A 1060 -23.93 0.04 -17.97
N SER A 1061 -24.74 0.93 -18.53
CA SER A 1061 -24.31 1.96 -19.47
C SER A 1061 -25.29 3.13 -19.47
N ILE A 1062 -24.84 4.29 -19.93
CA ILE A 1062 -25.68 5.46 -20.16
C ILE A 1062 -25.52 5.85 -21.63
N ASP A 1063 -26.62 5.88 -22.37
CA ASP A 1063 -26.60 6.21 -23.79
C ASP A 1063 -26.40 7.72 -23.99
N ALA A 1064 -26.02 8.14 -25.20
CA ALA A 1064 -25.74 9.55 -25.51
C ALA A 1064 -26.97 10.46 -25.31
N ASP A 1065 -28.20 9.95 -25.45
CA ASP A 1065 -29.43 10.69 -25.15
C ASP A 1065 -29.81 10.69 -23.66
N GLY A 1066 -28.93 10.17 -22.80
CA GLY A 1066 -29.14 10.07 -21.36
C GLY A 1066 -29.87 8.81 -20.91
N LYS A 1067 -30.32 7.90 -21.79
CA LYS A 1067 -31.02 6.67 -21.37
C LYS A 1067 -30.15 5.80 -20.47
N LEU A 1068 -30.70 5.33 -19.35
CA LEU A 1068 -30.01 4.43 -18.43
C LEU A 1068 -30.30 2.98 -18.80
N ARG A 1069 -29.26 2.17 -19.02
CA ARG A 1069 -29.38 0.71 -19.14
C ARG A 1069 -29.02 0.07 -17.82
N ILE A 1070 -29.98 -0.57 -17.18
CA ILE A 1070 -29.86 -1.12 -15.84
C ILE A 1070 -29.79 -2.65 -15.92
N HIS A 1071 -28.76 -3.23 -15.30
CA HIS A 1071 -28.59 -4.67 -15.18
C HIS A 1071 -29.08 -5.15 -13.81
N THR A 1072 -29.85 -6.23 -13.79
CA THR A 1072 -30.31 -6.90 -12.57
C THR A 1072 -29.81 -8.35 -12.53
N PRO A 1073 -29.45 -8.92 -11.36
CA PRO A 1073 -28.79 -10.22 -11.25
C PRO A 1073 -29.60 -11.45 -11.72
N ALA A 1074 -30.87 -11.30 -12.14
CA ALA A 1074 -31.74 -12.41 -12.52
C ALA A 1074 -32.05 -12.41 -14.03
N GLY A 1075 -31.20 -13.08 -14.83
CA GLY A 1075 -31.58 -13.77 -16.08
C GLY A 1075 -32.35 -13.03 -17.20
N ALA A 1076 -32.43 -11.69 -17.22
CA ALA A 1076 -33.20 -10.95 -18.22
C ALA A 1076 -32.43 -9.77 -18.84
N ARG A 1077 -32.84 -9.39 -20.06
CA ARG A 1077 -32.30 -8.29 -20.90
C ARG A 1077 -32.14 -6.98 -20.11
N ALA A 1078 -31.17 -6.14 -20.52
CA ALA A 1078 -30.93 -4.83 -19.91
C ALA A 1078 -32.21 -3.98 -19.84
N TRP A 1079 -32.54 -3.51 -18.64
CA TRP A 1079 -33.73 -2.70 -18.37
C TRP A 1079 -33.44 -1.23 -18.74
N LEU A 1080 -34.12 -0.72 -19.76
CA LEU A 1080 -34.00 0.68 -20.17
C LEU A 1080 -34.91 1.56 -19.31
N ILE A 1081 -34.37 2.63 -18.72
CA ILE A 1081 -35.16 3.58 -17.90
C ILE A 1081 -34.76 5.03 -18.21
N ASP A 1082 -35.74 5.93 -18.13
CA ASP A 1082 -35.54 7.37 -18.20
C ASP A 1082 -34.89 7.90 -16.89
N PRO A 1083 -33.80 8.67 -16.94
CA PRO A 1083 -33.17 9.27 -15.76
C PRO A 1083 -34.13 10.06 -14.85
N ALA A 1084 -35.19 10.66 -15.41
CA ALA A 1084 -36.16 11.43 -14.64
C ALA A 1084 -37.04 10.55 -13.72
N GLU A 1085 -37.17 9.26 -14.02
CA GLU A 1085 -38.03 8.29 -13.32
C GLU A 1085 -37.29 7.54 -12.19
N VAL A 1086 -35.98 7.78 -12.07
CA VAL A 1086 -35.07 7.00 -11.23
C VAL A 1086 -34.65 7.79 -9.99
N GLU A 1087 -34.46 7.07 -8.88
CA GLU A 1087 -33.81 7.54 -7.67
C GLU A 1087 -32.60 6.66 -7.32
N LYS A 1088 -31.60 7.29 -6.70
CA LYS A 1088 -30.39 6.61 -6.22
C LYS A 1088 -30.75 5.78 -4.99
N VAL A 1089 -30.34 4.51 -4.96
CA VAL A 1089 -30.49 3.67 -3.77
C VAL A 1089 -29.32 3.99 -2.85
N VAL A 1090 -29.61 4.69 -1.75
CA VAL A 1090 -28.70 4.77 -0.60
C VAL A 1090 -28.83 3.43 0.12
N GLU A 1091 -27.73 2.72 0.36
CA GLU A 1091 -27.75 1.39 0.98
C GLU A 1091 -28.54 1.42 2.30
N GLU A 1092 -29.65 0.68 2.38
CA GLU A 1092 -30.39 0.51 3.64
C GLU A 1092 -29.56 -0.40 4.56
N GLU A 1093 -29.23 0.09 5.77
CA GLU A 1093 -28.40 -0.62 6.75
C GLU A 1093 -29.01 -1.97 7.16
N GLU A 1094 -28.22 -3.06 7.06
CA GLU A 1094 -28.62 -4.37 7.56
C GLU A 1094 -28.95 -4.35 9.06
N VAL A 1095 -29.96 -5.12 9.46
CA VAL A 1095 -30.38 -5.28 10.87
C VAL A 1095 -29.30 -6.03 11.65
N CYS A 1096 -28.66 -5.33 12.59
CA CYS A 1096 -27.60 -5.84 13.43
C CYS A 1096 -28.14 -6.37 14.77
N ILE A 1097 -27.36 -7.22 15.43
CA ILE A 1097 -27.68 -7.66 16.80
C ILE A 1097 -27.67 -6.44 17.73
N GLY A 1098 -28.74 -6.28 18.52
CA GLY A 1098 -28.98 -5.12 19.39
C GLY A 1098 -29.96 -4.10 18.81
N ASP A 1099 -30.28 -4.19 17.51
CA ASP A 1099 -31.22 -3.28 16.87
C ASP A 1099 -32.65 -3.52 17.35
N TRP A 1100 -33.38 -2.42 17.55
CA TRP A 1100 -34.81 -2.45 17.83
C TRP A 1100 -35.55 -2.62 16.52
N VAL A 1101 -36.45 -3.60 16.47
CA VAL A 1101 -37.11 -4.01 15.24
C VAL A 1101 -38.61 -4.15 15.44
N LYS A 1102 -39.35 -3.85 14.37
CA LYS A 1102 -40.79 -4.05 14.24
C LYS A 1102 -41.05 -4.81 12.95
N VAL A 1103 -42.09 -5.62 12.92
CA VAL A 1103 -42.51 -6.30 11.68
C VAL A 1103 -43.03 -5.26 10.69
N LYS A 1104 -42.49 -5.26 9.47
CA LYS A 1104 -42.90 -4.31 8.41
C LYS A 1104 -44.39 -4.44 8.13
N ASP A 1105 -45.06 -3.30 7.98
CA ASP A 1105 -46.50 -3.25 7.66
C ASP A 1105 -46.79 -3.84 6.26
N SER A 1106 -45.77 -3.98 5.40
CA SER A 1106 -45.87 -4.57 4.05
C SER A 1106 -45.83 -6.10 4.01
N VAL A 1107 -45.52 -6.79 5.12
CA VAL A 1107 -45.39 -8.25 5.15
C VAL A 1107 -46.76 -8.89 5.41
N VAL A 1108 -47.36 -9.48 4.38
CA VAL A 1108 -48.70 -10.07 4.48
C VAL A 1108 -48.66 -11.58 4.78
N THR A 1109 -47.60 -12.26 4.34
CA THR A 1109 -47.38 -13.70 4.56
C THR A 1109 -46.00 -13.91 5.15
N PRO A 1110 -45.89 -14.34 6.41
CA PRO A 1110 -44.58 -14.49 7.03
C PRO A 1110 -43.96 -15.85 6.77
N THR A 1111 -42.63 -15.85 6.71
CA THR A 1111 -41.81 -17.06 6.49
C THR A 1111 -41.92 -18.03 7.67
N TYR A 1112 -42.09 -17.50 8.89
CA TYR A 1112 -42.34 -18.27 10.11
C TYR A 1112 -43.62 -17.78 10.80
N GLN A 1113 -44.30 -18.66 11.54
CA GLN A 1113 -45.55 -18.30 12.22
C GLN A 1113 -45.34 -17.18 13.26
N TRP A 1114 -46.20 -16.16 13.23
CA TRP A 1114 -46.10 -14.99 14.11
C TRP A 1114 -46.42 -15.27 15.58
N GLY A 1115 -47.24 -16.29 15.89
CA GLY A 1115 -47.69 -16.51 17.26
C GLY A 1115 -48.44 -15.28 17.82
N ASP A 1116 -47.99 -14.76 18.96
CA ASP A 1116 -48.56 -13.57 19.62
C ASP A 1116 -47.98 -12.23 19.14
N VAL A 1117 -47.03 -12.28 18.19
CA VAL A 1117 -46.39 -11.10 17.57
C VAL A 1117 -47.29 -10.55 16.48
N ASN A 1118 -47.42 -9.23 16.41
CA ASN A 1118 -48.14 -8.53 15.36
C ASN A 1118 -47.31 -7.37 14.82
N HIS A 1119 -47.80 -6.69 13.78
CA HIS A 1119 -47.13 -5.52 13.21
C HIS A 1119 -46.79 -4.45 14.26
N ASN A 1120 -47.59 -4.28 15.31
CA ASN A 1120 -47.33 -3.27 16.34
C ASN A 1120 -46.32 -3.69 17.42
N SER A 1121 -45.86 -4.94 17.39
CA SER A 1121 -44.92 -5.49 18.37
C SER A 1121 -43.51 -4.99 18.10
N ILE A 1122 -42.85 -4.49 19.14
CA ILE A 1122 -41.47 -4.00 19.07
C ILE A 1122 -40.59 -4.93 19.89
N GLY A 1123 -39.52 -5.42 19.28
CA GLY A 1123 -38.57 -6.34 19.90
C GLY A 1123 -37.13 -5.96 19.61
N VAL A 1124 -36.19 -6.65 20.23
CA VAL A 1124 -34.74 -6.39 20.08
C VAL A 1124 -34.08 -7.59 19.43
N ALA A 1125 -33.34 -7.37 18.34
CA ALA A 1125 -32.56 -8.41 17.66
C ALA A 1125 -31.48 -8.96 18.59
N HIS A 1126 -31.52 -10.26 18.88
CA HIS A 1126 -30.64 -10.90 19.87
C HIS A 1126 -29.58 -11.81 19.21
N ARG A 1127 -29.90 -12.40 18.06
CA ARG A 1127 -28.99 -13.24 17.28
C ARG A 1127 -29.31 -13.12 15.79
N ALA A 1128 -28.30 -13.17 14.93
CA ALA A 1128 -28.43 -13.24 13.48
C ALA A 1128 -27.47 -14.32 12.92
N GLY A 1129 -27.92 -15.11 11.95
CA GLY A 1129 -27.10 -16.15 11.28
C GLY A 1129 -27.86 -16.82 10.14
N ASP A 1130 -27.19 -17.14 9.03
CA ASP A 1130 -27.75 -17.80 7.83
C ASP A 1130 -29.05 -17.14 7.27
N GLY A 1131 -29.10 -15.80 7.30
CA GLY A 1131 -30.26 -15.02 6.83
C GLY A 1131 -31.49 -15.09 7.75
N GLU A 1132 -31.36 -15.71 8.92
CA GLU A 1132 -32.37 -15.77 9.99
C GLU A 1132 -32.02 -14.80 11.12
N LEU A 1133 -33.06 -14.20 11.70
CA LEU A 1133 -32.98 -13.23 12.78
C LEU A 1133 -33.82 -13.72 13.97
N TRP A 1134 -33.23 -13.74 15.16
CA TRP A 1134 -33.91 -14.05 16.41
C TRP A 1134 -34.16 -12.78 17.21
N VAL A 1135 -35.42 -12.43 17.40
CA VAL A 1135 -35.87 -11.20 18.07
C VAL A 1135 -36.47 -11.53 19.43
N SER A 1136 -36.01 -10.83 20.46
CA SER A 1136 -36.59 -10.89 21.80
C SER A 1136 -37.75 -9.90 21.93
N PHE A 1137 -38.95 -10.38 22.25
CA PHE A 1137 -40.08 -9.54 22.65
C PHE A 1137 -40.30 -9.63 24.15
N CYS A 1138 -40.67 -8.52 24.79
CA CYS A 1138 -40.82 -8.47 26.25
C CYS A 1138 -41.93 -9.37 26.83
N PHE A 1139 -42.84 -9.85 25.98
CA PHE A 1139 -43.97 -10.73 26.34
C PHE A 1139 -43.77 -12.19 25.94
N CYS A 1140 -42.67 -12.54 25.26
CA CYS A 1140 -42.36 -13.91 24.88
C CYS A 1140 -41.16 -14.43 25.68
N GLU A 1141 -41.29 -15.63 26.26
CA GLU A 1141 -40.17 -16.29 26.96
C GLU A 1141 -39.15 -16.92 25.98
N ARG A 1142 -39.52 -17.09 24.71
CA ARG A 1142 -38.67 -17.63 23.63
C ARG A 1142 -38.42 -16.56 22.57
N LEU A 1143 -37.22 -16.58 21.98
CA LEU A 1143 -36.86 -15.69 20.87
C LEU A 1143 -37.73 -16.02 19.63
N TRP A 1144 -38.29 -14.98 19.03
CA TRP A 1144 -39.08 -15.07 17.80
C TRP A 1144 -38.17 -15.13 16.59
N LEU A 1145 -38.42 -16.06 15.67
CA LEU A 1145 -37.61 -16.28 14.48
C LEU A 1145 -38.24 -15.61 13.26
N CYS A 1146 -37.49 -14.80 12.52
CA CYS A 1146 -37.92 -14.17 11.28
C CYS A 1146 -36.78 -14.05 10.27
N LYS A 1147 -37.09 -13.63 9.03
CA LYS A 1147 -36.06 -13.24 8.06
C LYS A 1147 -35.78 -11.74 8.17
N GLY A 1148 -34.52 -11.33 8.00
CA GLY A 1148 -34.11 -9.93 8.18
C GLY A 1148 -34.86 -8.91 7.29
N TRP A 1149 -35.37 -9.34 6.13
CA TRP A 1149 -36.17 -8.48 5.25
C TRP A 1149 -37.61 -8.23 5.75
N GLU A 1150 -38.14 -9.08 6.64
CA GLU A 1150 -39.51 -8.99 7.17
C GLU A 1150 -39.67 -7.94 8.28
N VAL A 1151 -38.55 -7.47 8.82
CA VAL A 1151 -38.51 -6.50 9.90
C VAL A 1151 -37.85 -5.20 9.45
N GLU A 1152 -38.27 -4.10 10.07
CA GLU A 1152 -37.67 -2.77 9.89
C GLU A 1152 -37.05 -2.30 11.21
N LYS A 1153 -35.95 -1.54 11.11
CA LYS A 1153 -35.35 -0.90 12.28
C LYS A 1153 -36.29 0.19 12.81
N VAL A 1154 -36.48 0.20 14.11
CA VAL A 1154 -37.20 1.24 14.83
C VAL A 1154 -36.22 1.94 15.77
N ARG A 1155 -36.43 3.24 16.01
CA ARG A 1155 -35.63 3.99 16.96
C ARG A 1155 -35.62 3.28 18.33
N PRO A 1156 -34.44 3.01 18.91
CA PRO A 1156 -34.35 2.46 20.26
C PRO A 1156 -34.78 3.49 21.30
N PHE A 1157 -35.50 3.05 22.33
CA PHE A 1157 -35.77 3.88 23.50
C PHE A 1157 -34.50 4.01 24.34
N ARG A 1158 -34.20 5.22 24.82
CA ARG A 1158 -33.03 5.52 25.65
C ARG A 1158 -33.46 6.05 27.01
N GLN A 1159 -32.61 5.90 28.01
CA GLN A 1159 -32.80 6.53 29.30
C GLN A 1159 -32.85 8.06 29.13
N GLY A 1160 -33.83 8.72 29.75
CA GLY A 1160 -34.11 10.15 29.59
C GLY A 1160 -35.17 10.48 28.53
N ASP A 1161 -35.59 9.51 27.70
CA ASP A 1161 -36.65 9.76 26.71
C ASP A 1161 -37.97 10.12 27.41
N ARG A 1162 -38.57 11.24 26.98
CA ARG A 1162 -39.91 11.65 27.43
C ARG A 1162 -40.95 10.89 26.64
N VAL A 1163 -41.84 10.23 27.38
CA VAL A 1163 -42.75 9.26 26.82
C VAL A 1163 -44.16 9.45 27.36
N ARG A 1164 -45.15 9.11 26.53
CA ARG A 1164 -46.56 9.05 26.92
C ARG A 1164 -47.18 7.75 26.42
N ILE A 1165 -48.24 7.32 27.10
CA ILE A 1165 -48.98 6.11 26.69
C ILE A 1165 -49.63 6.36 25.32
N ARG A 1166 -49.55 5.37 24.42
CA ARG A 1166 -50.07 5.46 23.06
C ARG A 1166 -51.59 5.78 23.07
N PRO A 1167 -52.04 6.84 22.37
CA PRO A 1167 -53.47 7.18 22.28
C PRO A 1167 -54.28 6.06 21.62
N GLY A 1168 -55.44 5.72 22.17
CA GLY A 1168 -56.33 4.67 21.64
C GLY A 1168 -56.03 3.25 22.15
N LEU A 1169 -55.08 3.08 23.08
CA LEU A 1169 -54.85 1.80 23.76
C LEU A 1169 -56.07 1.47 24.65
N VAL A 1170 -56.72 0.32 24.40
CA VAL A 1170 -57.93 -0.09 25.15
C VAL A 1170 -57.56 -0.70 26.51
N ALA A 1171 -56.51 -1.53 26.54
CA ALA A 1171 -55.89 -2.05 27.75
C ALA A 1171 -54.40 -2.35 27.49
N PRO A 1172 -53.45 -1.80 28.29
CA PRO A 1172 -52.05 -2.17 28.20
C PRO A 1172 -51.87 -3.62 28.65
N ARG A 1173 -50.93 -4.34 28.02
CA ARG A 1173 -50.73 -5.79 28.27
C ARG A 1173 -50.35 -6.12 29.72
N TRP A 1174 -49.86 -5.13 30.48
CA TRP A 1174 -49.45 -5.25 31.88
C TRP A 1174 -50.42 -4.58 32.87
N GLY A 1175 -51.64 -4.24 32.41
CA GLY A 1175 -52.71 -3.67 33.22
C GLY A 1175 -52.62 -2.15 33.41
N TRP A 1176 -53.77 -1.49 33.50
CA TRP A 1176 -53.85 -0.08 33.88
C TRP A 1176 -53.57 0.09 35.37
N GLY A 1177 -52.76 1.08 35.73
CA GLY A 1177 -52.76 1.63 37.10
C GLY A 1177 -53.71 2.81 37.22
N MET A 1178 -53.27 3.89 37.88
CA MET A 1178 -53.99 5.17 37.98
C MET A 1178 -53.80 6.06 36.73
N GLU A 1179 -53.01 5.59 35.75
CA GLU A 1179 -52.60 6.35 34.58
C GLU A 1179 -53.64 6.30 33.47
N THR A 1180 -53.87 7.44 32.81
CA THR A 1180 -54.65 7.54 31.57
C THR A 1180 -53.73 7.83 30.37
N TYR A 1181 -54.26 7.84 29.15
CA TYR A 1181 -53.54 8.24 27.93
C TYR A 1181 -52.90 9.65 28.00
N ALA A 1182 -53.31 10.48 28.96
CA ALA A 1182 -52.73 11.81 29.22
C ALA A 1182 -51.46 11.77 30.10
N SER A 1183 -51.08 10.59 30.61
CA SER A 1183 -49.95 10.45 31.53
C SER A 1183 -48.61 10.53 30.79
N LYS A 1184 -47.76 11.46 31.25
CA LYS A 1184 -46.41 11.69 30.73
C LYS A 1184 -45.37 11.20 31.74
N GLY A 1185 -44.36 10.49 31.25
CA GLY A 1185 -43.30 9.90 32.05
C GLY A 1185 -41.94 10.01 31.35
N GLU A 1186 -40.91 9.59 32.06
CA GLU A 1186 -39.53 9.58 31.57
C GLU A 1186 -38.97 8.16 31.70
N VAL A 1187 -38.30 7.67 30.64
CA VAL A 1187 -37.67 6.35 30.65
C VAL A 1187 -36.45 6.40 31.56
N ILE A 1188 -36.47 5.64 32.66
CA ILE A 1188 -35.38 5.56 33.63
C ILE A 1188 -34.47 4.35 33.37
N GLY A 1189 -34.91 3.37 32.58
CA GLY A 1189 -34.06 2.26 32.18
C GLY A 1189 -34.72 1.36 31.15
N VAL A 1190 -33.89 0.64 30.40
CA VAL A 1190 -34.28 -0.31 29.37
C VAL A 1190 -33.59 -1.64 29.64
N ASP A 1191 -34.37 -2.68 29.88
CA ASP A 1191 -33.84 -4.02 30.16
C ASP A 1191 -33.39 -4.71 28.85
N ALA A 1192 -32.47 -5.68 28.95
CA ALA A 1192 -31.87 -6.37 27.79
C ALA A 1192 -32.88 -7.12 26.89
N ASN A 1193 -34.10 -7.37 27.37
CA ASN A 1193 -35.21 -7.97 26.62
C ASN A 1193 -36.17 -6.92 26.02
N GLY A 1194 -35.82 -5.63 26.08
CA GLY A 1194 -36.60 -4.52 25.54
C GLY A 1194 -37.68 -3.96 26.50
N LYS A 1195 -37.77 -4.40 27.76
CA LYS A 1195 -38.74 -3.83 28.71
C LYS A 1195 -38.35 -2.40 29.13
N LEU A 1196 -39.32 -1.49 29.09
CA LEU A 1196 -39.11 -0.11 29.52
C LEU A 1196 -39.48 0.06 30.99
N ARG A 1197 -38.62 0.75 31.75
CA ARG A 1197 -38.90 1.21 33.12
C ARG A 1197 -39.11 2.72 33.09
N ILE A 1198 -40.34 3.17 33.27
CA ILE A 1198 -40.75 4.57 33.14
C ILE A 1198 -41.18 5.13 34.49
N LYS A 1199 -40.75 6.36 34.81
CA LYS A 1199 -41.27 7.12 35.94
C LYS A 1199 -42.31 8.12 35.46
N PHE A 1200 -43.56 7.88 35.81
CA PHE A 1200 -44.64 8.84 35.60
C PHE A 1200 -44.67 9.87 36.73
N ARG A 1201 -45.04 11.12 36.41
CA ARG A 1201 -44.97 12.25 37.36
C ARG A 1201 -45.79 12.06 38.65
N TRP A 1202 -46.84 11.24 38.63
CA TRP A 1202 -47.79 11.09 39.75
C TRP A 1202 -47.71 9.73 40.46
N ARG A 1203 -46.57 9.02 40.33
CA ARG A 1203 -46.37 7.68 40.91
C ARG A 1203 -44.99 7.53 41.54
N ASP A 1204 -44.94 6.96 42.75
CA ASP A 1204 -43.67 6.67 43.44
C ASP A 1204 -42.97 5.40 42.94
N ARG A 1205 -43.72 4.43 42.40
CA ARG A 1205 -43.18 3.17 41.84
C ARG A 1205 -43.02 3.24 40.33
N LEU A 1206 -41.88 2.79 39.82
CA LEU A 1206 -41.61 2.69 38.38
C LEU A 1206 -42.67 1.82 37.68
N TRP A 1207 -43.14 2.30 36.53
CA TRP A 1207 -43.95 1.52 35.62
C TRP A 1207 -43.02 0.67 34.75
N VAL A 1208 -43.33 -0.62 34.61
CA VAL A 1208 -42.58 -1.54 33.75
C VAL A 1208 -43.54 -2.10 32.73
N GLY A 1209 -43.26 -1.92 31.44
CA GLY A 1209 -44.18 -2.37 30.40
C GLY A 1209 -43.58 -2.43 29.01
N ASP A 1210 -44.45 -2.79 28.06
CA ASP A 1210 -44.11 -3.06 26.67
C ASP A 1210 -43.80 -1.75 25.93
N PRO A 1211 -42.68 -1.66 25.21
CA PRO A 1211 -42.37 -0.49 24.38
C PRO A 1211 -43.43 -0.20 23.31
N ALA A 1212 -44.22 -1.19 22.87
CA ALA A 1212 -45.32 -0.98 21.95
C ALA A 1212 -46.48 -0.16 22.55
N ASP A 1213 -46.63 -0.10 23.87
CA ASP A 1213 -47.72 0.64 24.54
C ASP A 1213 -47.40 2.14 24.70
N VAL A 1214 -46.19 2.56 24.30
CA VAL A 1214 -45.61 3.87 24.61
C VAL A 1214 -45.15 4.56 23.33
N ILE A 1215 -45.28 5.89 23.28
CA ILE A 1215 -44.74 6.73 22.20
C ILE A 1215 -43.95 7.89 22.79
N LEU A 1216 -43.00 8.42 22.02
CA LEU A 1216 -42.26 9.63 22.38
C LEU A 1216 -43.21 10.85 22.41
N ASP A 1217 -43.03 11.72 23.39
CA ASP A 1217 -43.85 12.91 23.58
C ASP A 1217 -43.13 14.16 23.02
N ASP A 1218 -43.39 14.46 21.75
CA ASP A 1218 -42.74 15.56 21.01
C ASP A 1218 -43.39 16.94 21.24
N THR A 1219 -44.17 17.13 22.31
CA THR A 1219 -44.80 18.43 22.59
C THR A 1219 -43.84 19.39 23.31
N PRO A 1220 -43.52 20.58 22.76
CA PRO A 1220 -42.72 21.59 23.46
C PRO A 1220 -43.49 22.15 24.67
N SER A 1221 -42.78 22.47 25.75
CA SER A 1221 -43.36 23.04 26.97
C SER A 1221 -44.05 24.39 26.69
N PRO A 1222 -45.30 24.62 27.16
CA PRO A 1222 -45.98 25.89 26.97
C PRO A 1222 -45.48 26.89 28.01
N THR A 1223 -44.44 27.64 27.67
CA THR A 1223 -44.15 28.94 28.27
C THR A 1223 -43.82 29.89 27.13
N GLU A 1224 -44.67 30.91 26.97
CA GLU A 1224 -44.52 32.10 26.12
C GLU A 1224 -45.07 32.06 24.68
N ALA A 1225 -46.41 32.00 24.57
CA ALA A 1225 -47.25 32.85 23.70
C ALA A 1225 -48.71 32.37 23.93
N SER A 1226 -49.72 33.17 24.23
CA SER A 1226 -50.00 34.55 23.92
C SER A 1226 -51.11 35.06 24.85
N ASN A 1227 -51.00 36.30 25.30
CA ASN A 1227 -52.19 37.09 25.59
C ASN A 1227 -53.00 37.21 24.30
N GLY A 1228 -54.22 36.69 24.34
CA GLY A 1228 -55.38 37.30 23.68
C GLY A 1228 -55.62 37.01 22.21
N GLY A 1229 -56.68 36.23 21.97
CA GLY A 1229 -57.78 36.73 21.14
C GLY A 1229 -57.99 36.07 19.79
N PHE A 1230 -58.82 35.03 19.78
CA PHE A 1230 -59.51 34.50 18.61
C PHE A 1230 -60.47 35.52 17.99
N CYS A 1231 -60.47 35.64 16.65
CA CYS A 1231 -61.67 35.74 15.82
C CYS A 1231 -61.37 35.34 14.37
N SER A 1232 -62.24 34.44 13.86
CA SER A 1232 -62.44 33.90 12.49
C SER A 1232 -61.26 33.26 11.76
#